data_AF-A0AA95MZ78-F1
#
_entry.id   AF-A0AA95MZ78-F1
#
_cell.length_a   1.000
_cell.length_b   1.000
_cell.length_c   1.000
_cell.angle_alpha   90.00
_cell.angle_beta   90.00
_cell.angle_gamma   90.00
#
_symmetry.space_group_name_H-M   'P 1'
#
loop_
_entity.id
_entity.type
_entity.pdbx_description
1 polymer ?
#
loop_
_entity_poly.entity_id
_entity_poly.type
_entity_poly.pdbx_seq_one_letter_code
_entity_poly.pdbx_strand_id
1 'polypeptide(L)'
;MNTVGVLLSKREWSKLFSQKNKKDEIWHIYAKKGRELDLKIQFFTLTDISLESLKTQAIEIQNNSMIKKDTVDIPSIIYNPTIFYKKKYNKKLRELSNHPKFQVLNEHHIIKKKELCALLDSYSDLKIDFEEENDANNTLFTLYVLGQKKLNNKWKSPIMYAKDSNQKLYYLEDASLDVLWECSQRVLDIIHLYYPGIFEIGIVFSLNKNGSYSLSSTCSINTIVKDIFEYNIKMCEKICKFPFKVAKELLQQKNAHDEISNEYSLAYPSQSTELLSIPESEDNQIMLSNEESINLWIKFKEFQDKEMCLKLPMPQSKLITSGQISIQFGINEQTCKIDIIERDFPVKQNSYTNPAEVMISSSLLRKLHIPMDLIYQLKISNDKVIIGPSIGLLLGENNQLYNPTYMEKYSDRLMEYEKFGGLVIAFSTRSIDWEEKIAYGMMYDPTEKKWRYDSAPIPAALYRRNFHQNLDRINQLIEMTNKNLFNSHYFKKSDLILLKDEKEIRNHVPATYLLKKIDDLIEFVQDREKVILKPVSLSRGRGIFILEKNQKQDDGYILYDHQNEFLRRYLIPDTKGLGEMLKKLNIFNKQYLYQTYIPLLKINNRPLDVRVVMQKYDIKSWKCSGIECRVAGENEVLTNIARGGEAMTLEEVVIGTGINQSYDEINESIINLCQKFCNLIDKKDEHYAEFGLDIGLDQEGFPWIIEANIFPSFKGFKEMDYEMYLKIRSQPIFYAVHLQGFSVSESEVWSSCETYNNKNSHFKS
;
A
#
# COMPACT_ATOMS: atom_id res chain seq x y z
N MET A 1 -36.23 26.97 13.43
CA MET A 1 -35.26 26.29 12.56
C MET A 1 -34.90 24.97 13.21
N ASN A 2 -35.19 23.84 12.56
CA ASN A 2 -34.94 22.53 13.15
C ASN A 2 -33.44 22.28 13.27
N THR A 3 -33.00 21.69 14.38
CA THR A 3 -31.58 21.53 14.68
C THR A 3 -31.14 20.09 14.39
N VAL A 4 -30.03 19.95 13.69
CA VAL A 4 -29.36 18.67 13.41
C VAL A 4 -28.00 18.67 14.08
N GLY A 5 -27.74 17.62 14.84
CA GLY A 5 -26.47 17.40 15.50
C GLY A 5 -25.47 16.76 14.54
N VAL A 6 -24.20 17.15 14.60
CA VAL A 6 -23.09 16.50 13.90
C VAL A 6 -22.03 16.06 14.91
N LEU A 7 -21.81 14.76 15.01
CA LEU A 7 -20.83 14.18 15.94
C LEU A 7 -19.40 14.35 15.42
N LEU A 8 -18.49 14.72 16.32
CA LEU A 8 -17.07 14.91 16.04
C LEU A 8 -16.19 14.06 16.97
N SER A 9 -15.04 13.63 16.47
CA SER A 9 -14.00 13.03 17.32
C SER A 9 -13.41 14.08 18.25
N LYS A 10 -12.81 13.64 19.36
CA LYS A 10 -12.08 14.55 20.28
C LYS A 10 -11.00 15.36 19.54
N ARG A 11 -10.35 14.76 18.53
CA ARG A 11 -9.31 15.43 17.71
C ARG A 11 -9.92 16.51 16.83
N GLU A 12 -11.03 16.23 16.15
CA GLU A 12 -11.73 17.20 15.30
C GLU A 12 -12.35 18.33 16.11
N TRP A 13 -12.95 17.98 17.25
CA TRP A 13 -13.42 18.93 18.26
C TRP A 13 -12.30 19.87 18.71
N SER A 14 -11.13 19.33 19.05
CA SER A 14 -9.98 20.15 19.47
C SER A 14 -9.43 21.01 18.32
N LYS A 15 -9.44 20.50 17.08
CA LYS A 15 -8.99 21.24 15.89
C LYS A 15 -9.87 22.44 15.60
N LEU A 16 -11.18 22.34 15.80
CA LEU A 16 -12.10 23.48 15.68
C LEU A 16 -11.68 24.65 16.57
N PHE A 17 -11.10 24.40 17.74
CA PHE A 17 -10.62 25.45 18.64
C PHE A 17 -9.22 26.02 18.28
N SER A 18 -8.50 25.43 17.32
CA SER A 18 -7.16 25.90 16.95
C SER A 18 -7.23 27.07 15.94
N GLN A 19 -6.38 28.09 16.10
CA GLN A 19 -6.30 29.29 15.23
C GLN A 19 -5.89 29.01 13.76
N LYS A 20 -5.84 27.75 13.32
CA LYS A 20 -5.47 27.31 11.96
C LYS A 20 -6.66 26.88 11.09
N ASN A 21 -7.90 27.17 11.51
CA ASN A 21 -9.08 26.75 10.77
C ASN A 21 -9.25 27.59 9.48
N LYS A 22 -9.05 26.97 8.32
CA LYS A 22 -9.20 27.61 7.00
C LYS A 22 -10.67 27.59 6.58
N LYS A 23 -11.12 28.59 5.83
CA LYS A 23 -12.51 28.71 5.33
C LYS A 23 -13.01 27.49 4.51
N ASP A 24 -12.11 26.62 4.08
CA ASP A 24 -12.38 25.44 3.24
C ASP A 24 -12.41 24.11 4.03
N GLU A 25 -12.44 24.15 5.37
CA GLU A 25 -12.64 22.93 6.16
C GLU A 25 -14.07 22.39 6.06
N ILE A 26 -14.20 21.06 6.14
CA ILE A 26 -15.46 20.32 5.96
C ILE A 26 -16.61 20.81 6.87
N TRP A 27 -16.29 21.37 8.04
CA TRP A 27 -17.27 21.93 8.99
C TRP A 27 -18.02 23.13 8.42
N HIS A 28 -17.33 24.02 7.69
CA HIS A 28 -17.95 25.16 7.03
C HIS A 28 -18.89 24.71 5.90
N ILE A 29 -18.55 23.60 5.22
CA ILE A 29 -19.40 22.98 4.19
C ILE A 29 -20.68 22.45 4.85
N TYR A 30 -20.58 21.71 5.95
CA TYR A 30 -21.75 21.20 6.67
C TYR A 30 -22.67 22.33 7.13
N ALA A 31 -22.13 23.39 7.75
CA ALA A 31 -22.91 24.54 8.21
C ALA A 31 -23.56 25.31 7.04
N LYS A 32 -22.86 25.48 5.92
CA LYS A 32 -23.41 26.08 4.69
C LYS A 32 -24.58 25.25 4.15
N LYS A 33 -24.47 23.92 4.11
CA LYS A 33 -25.54 23.04 3.61
C LYS A 33 -26.75 22.96 4.54
N GLY A 34 -26.54 22.99 5.84
CA GLY A 34 -27.65 23.18 6.79
C GLY A 34 -28.45 24.43 6.48
N ARG A 35 -27.78 25.59 6.34
CA ARG A 35 -28.45 26.86 6.00
C ARG A 35 -29.20 26.81 4.67
N GLU A 36 -28.61 26.23 3.61
CA GLU A 36 -29.29 26.04 2.32
C GLU A 36 -30.58 25.22 2.43
N LEU A 37 -30.71 24.39 3.47
CA LEU A 37 -31.86 23.52 3.72
C LEU A 37 -32.76 24.04 4.85
N ASP A 38 -32.53 25.24 5.36
CA ASP A 38 -33.25 25.81 6.52
C ASP A 38 -33.09 24.96 7.82
N LEU A 39 -31.92 24.35 7.99
CA LEU A 39 -31.51 23.58 9.17
C LEU A 39 -30.40 24.28 9.94
N LYS A 40 -30.49 24.19 11.26
CA LYS A 40 -29.44 24.65 12.18
C LYS A 40 -28.49 23.50 12.49
N ILE A 41 -27.19 23.68 12.28
CA ILE A 41 -26.18 22.63 12.51
C ILE A 41 -25.44 22.89 13.82
N GLN A 42 -25.46 21.89 14.70
CA GLN A 42 -24.71 21.90 15.95
C GLN A 42 -23.67 20.78 15.94
N PHE A 43 -22.40 21.15 16.02
CA PHE A 43 -21.31 20.20 16.16
C PHE A 43 -21.11 19.89 17.64
N PHE A 44 -20.89 18.62 17.98
CA PHE A 44 -20.67 18.19 19.36
C PHE A 44 -19.86 16.89 19.38
N THR A 45 -19.42 16.45 20.57
CA THR A 45 -18.58 15.26 20.70
C THR A 45 -19.10 14.32 21.78
N LEU A 46 -18.88 13.01 21.62
CA LEU A 46 -19.30 12.00 22.60
C LEU A 46 -18.70 12.21 23.99
N THR A 47 -17.56 12.91 24.12
CA THR A 47 -16.97 13.19 25.44
C THR A 47 -17.84 14.11 26.28
N ASP A 48 -18.56 15.04 25.64
CA ASP A 48 -19.19 16.18 26.31
C ASP A 48 -20.70 16.00 26.49
N ILE A 49 -21.23 14.86 26.01
CA ILE A 49 -22.62 14.46 26.18
C ILE A 49 -22.86 13.90 27.57
N SER A 50 -23.95 14.36 28.20
CA SER A 50 -24.60 13.73 29.35
C SER A 50 -25.96 13.18 28.92
N LEU A 51 -26.10 11.85 28.93
CA LEU A 51 -27.36 11.17 28.59
C LEU A 51 -28.39 11.24 29.73
N GLU A 52 -27.94 11.41 30.98
CA GLU A 52 -28.84 11.60 32.13
C GLU A 52 -29.57 12.94 32.04
N SER A 53 -28.83 14.02 31.75
CA SER A 53 -29.40 15.37 31.61
C SER A 53 -29.80 15.72 30.18
N LEU A 54 -29.60 14.82 29.22
CA LEU A 54 -29.82 14.99 27.77
C LEU A 54 -29.19 16.26 27.18
N LYS A 55 -28.01 16.63 27.68
CA LYS A 55 -27.32 17.88 27.34
C LYS A 55 -25.90 17.65 26.83
N THR A 56 -25.41 18.58 26.03
CA THR A 56 -24.03 18.57 25.51
C THR A 56 -23.49 19.99 25.39
N GLN A 57 -22.17 20.12 25.28
CA GLN A 57 -21.56 21.31 24.68
C GLN A 57 -21.69 21.22 23.16
N ALA A 58 -21.90 22.36 22.51
CA ALA A 58 -22.00 22.42 21.06
C ALA A 58 -21.27 23.63 20.47
N ILE A 59 -20.90 23.53 19.20
CA ILE A 59 -20.40 24.64 18.38
C ILE A 59 -21.35 24.83 17.22
N GLU A 60 -21.66 26.09 16.94
CA GLU A 60 -22.41 26.50 15.75
C GLU A 60 -21.51 27.37 14.87
N ILE A 61 -21.56 27.19 13.55
CA ILE A 61 -20.83 28.04 12.61
C ILE A 61 -21.83 28.99 11.95
N GLN A 62 -21.78 30.26 12.31
CA GLN A 62 -22.62 31.32 11.76
C GLN A 62 -21.74 32.38 11.09
N ASN A 63 -22.00 32.68 9.81
CA ASN A 63 -21.21 33.65 9.03
C ASN A 63 -19.69 33.40 9.09
N ASN A 64 -19.28 32.13 9.03
CA ASN A 64 -17.90 31.66 9.19
C ASN A 64 -17.25 31.97 10.55
N SER A 65 -18.05 32.39 11.54
CA SER A 65 -17.64 32.55 12.92
C SER A 65 -18.15 31.37 13.73
N MET A 66 -17.29 30.82 14.58
CA MET A 66 -17.66 29.74 15.50
C MET A 66 -18.25 30.33 16.78
N ILE A 67 -19.43 29.87 17.16
CA ILE A 67 -20.12 30.24 18.37
C ILE A 67 -20.16 29.00 19.26
N LYS A 68 -19.45 29.06 20.38
CA LYS A 68 -19.51 28.01 21.40
C LYS A 68 -20.78 28.16 22.23
N LYS A 69 -21.43 27.03 22.54
CA LYS A 69 -22.57 26.93 23.43
C LYS A 69 -22.23 25.96 24.55
N ASP A 70 -22.14 26.46 25.77
CA ASP A 70 -21.65 25.68 26.92
C ASP A 70 -22.65 24.65 27.43
N THR A 71 -23.95 24.81 27.18
CA THR A 71 -24.95 23.79 27.49
C THR A 71 -26.15 23.94 26.55
N VAL A 72 -26.39 22.92 25.72
CA VAL A 72 -27.57 22.80 24.85
C VAL A 72 -28.16 21.40 24.96
N ASP A 73 -29.45 21.28 24.63
CA ASP A 73 -30.07 19.96 24.47
C ASP A 73 -29.42 19.23 23.30
N ILE A 74 -29.25 17.91 23.45
CA ILE A 74 -28.77 17.06 22.36
C ILE A 74 -29.80 17.10 21.23
N PRO A 75 -29.41 17.40 19.97
CA PRO A 75 -30.35 17.39 18.85
C PRO A 75 -31.03 16.03 18.69
N SER A 76 -32.34 16.02 18.42
CA SER A 76 -33.12 14.79 18.27
C SER A 76 -32.73 13.96 17.02
N ILE A 77 -32.19 14.61 15.99
CA ILE A 77 -31.57 13.94 14.84
C ILE A 77 -30.09 14.26 14.83
N ILE A 78 -29.28 13.21 14.80
CA ILE A 78 -27.84 13.27 14.90
C ILE A 78 -27.25 12.60 13.67
N TYR A 79 -26.44 13.32 12.92
CA TYR A 79 -25.58 12.74 11.91
C TYR A 79 -24.22 12.41 12.51
N ASN A 80 -23.80 11.15 12.38
CA ASN A 80 -22.49 10.70 12.79
C ASN A 80 -21.53 10.57 11.59
N PRO A 81 -20.66 11.56 11.29
CA PRO A 81 -19.59 11.42 10.31
C PRO A 81 -18.29 10.80 10.88
N THR A 82 -18.20 10.57 12.19
CA THR A 82 -16.95 10.20 12.87
C THR A 82 -16.87 8.71 13.21
N ILE A 83 -15.83 8.02 12.73
CA ILE A 83 -15.47 6.67 13.19
C ILE A 83 -14.77 6.76 14.56
N PHE A 84 -15.27 6.01 15.54
CA PHE A 84 -14.68 5.94 16.88
C PHE A 84 -13.93 4.61 17.06
N TYR A 85 -12.62 4.65 17.23
CA TYR A 85 -11.81 3.42 17.38
C TYR A 85 -11.73 2.90 18.82
N LYS A 86 -11.96 3.76 19.83
CA LYS A 86 -11.88 3.34 21.23
C LYS A 86 -13.20 2.73 21.69
N LYS A 87 -13.15 1.52 22.25
CA LYS A 87 -14.30 0.76 22.79
C LYS A 87 -15.26 1.60 23.65
N LYS A 88 -14.73 2.48 24.51
CA LYS A 88 -15.53 3.37 25.36
C LYS A 88 -16.43 4.34 24.58
N TYR A 89 -15.98 4.85 23.43
CA TYR A 89 -16.77 5.76 22.60
C TYR A 89 -17.81 5.01 21.78
N ASN A 90 -17.49 3.82 21.28
CA ASN A 90 -18.48 2.95 20.65
C ASN A 90 -19.59 2.53 21.61
N LYS A 91 -19.26 2.24 22.87
CA LYS A 91 -20.27 1.98 23.92
C LYS A 91 -21.20 3.18 24.11
N LYS A 92 -20.63 4.38 24.28
CA LYS A 92 -21.39 5.62 24.48
C LYS A 92 -22.23 6.03 23.26
N LEU A 93 -21.74 5.75 22.05
CA LEU A 93 -22.49 5.95 20.82
C LEU A 93 -23.69 5.00 20.74
N ARG A 94 -23.52 3.71 21.08
CA ARG A 94 -24.63 2.74 21.16
C ARG A 94 -25.67 3.16 22.20
N GLU A 95 -25.24 3.64 23.36
CA GLU A 95 -26.16 4.18 24.39
C GLU A 95 -26.98 5.37 23.86
N LEU A 96 -26.33 6.28 23.11
CA LEU A 96 -26.99 7.42 22.48
C LEU A 96 -27.98 7.00 21.38
N SER A 97 -27.62 6.03 20.54
CA SER A 97 -28.45 5.55 19.43
C SER A 97 -29.64 4.71 19.89
N ASN A 98 -29.48 3.92 20.96
CA ASN A 98 -30.56 3.13 21.55
C ASN A 98 -31.55 3.97 22.37
N HIS A 99 -31.25 5.25 22.59
CA HIS A 99 -32.09 6.12 23.40
C HIS A 99 -33.28 6.65 22.58
N PRO A 100 -34.53 6.48 23.03
CA PRO A 100 -35.73 6.67 22.21
C PRO A 100 -35.96 8.11 21.72
N LYS A 101 -35.33 9.10 22.36
CA LYS A 101 -35.44 10.52 21.95
C LYS A 101 -34.56 10.88 20.74
N PHE A 102 -33.58 10.04 20.40
CA PHE A 102 -32.56 10.36 19.41
C PHE A 102 -32.62 9.39 18.23
N GLN A 103 -32.45 9.93 17.03
CA GLN A 103 -32.22 9.15 15.83
C GLN A 103 -30.82 9.47 15.31
N VAL A 104 -29.94 8.47 15.36
CA VAL A 104 -28.55 8.60 14.91
C VAL A 104 -28.42 8.07 13.49
N LEU A 105 -28.27 8.98 12.54
CA LEU A 105 -27.92 8.68 11.16
C LEU A 105 -26.45 8.27 11.07
N ASN A 106 -26.18 7.18 10.36
CA ASN A 106 -24.84 6.62 10.16
C ASN A 106 -24.18 6.18 11.49
N GLU A 107 -24.93 5.50 12.36
CA GLU A 107 -24.45 5.02 13.66
C GLU A 107 -23.13 4.22 13.56
N HIS A 108 -23.02 3.30 12.60
CA HIS A 108 -21.95 2.31 12.58
C HIS A 108 -20.94 2.43 11.43
N HIS A 109 -21.08 3.42 10.53
CA HIS A 109 -20.18 3.63 9.38
C HIS A 109 -20.02 2.45 8.42
N ILE A 110 -20.87 1.43 8.59
CA ILE A 110 -20.96 0.18 7.85
C ILE A 110 -22.44 0.05 7.54
N ILE A 111 -22.82 -0.08 6.26
CA ILE A 111 -24.19 -0.48 5.93
C ILE A 111 -24.25 -1.96 6.27
N LYS A 112 -24.82 -2.30 7.41
CA LYS A 112 -24.97 -3.71 7.79
C LYS A 112 -25.88 -4.37 6.74
N LYS A 113 -25.63 -5.63 6.41
CA LYS A 113 -26.46 -6.42 5.46
C LYS A 113 -27.95 -6.20 5.66
N LYS A 114 -28.41 -6.22 6.93
CA LYS A 114 -29.82 -5.95 7.32
C LYS A 114 -30.33 -4.56 6.92
N GLU A 115 -29.50 -3.54 7.03
CA GLU A 115 -29.84 -2.15 6.65
C GLU A 115 -29.85 -1.97 5.13
N LEU A 116 -28.94 -2.65 4.42
CA LEU A 116 -28.94 -2.68 2.95
C LEU A 116 -30.18 -3.41 2.40
N CYS A 117 -30.53 -4.55 2.98
CA CYS A 117 -31.75 -5.30 2.65
C CYS A 117 -33.01 -4.47 2.93
N ALA A 118 -33.13 -3.85 4.10
CA ALA A 118 -34.27 -2.99 4.42
C ALA A 118 -34.39 -1.78 3.46
N LEU A 119 -33.26 -1.25 2.98
CA LEU A 119 -33.22 -0.18 1.99
C LEU A 119 -33.69 -0.66 0.61
N LEU A 120 -33.23 -1.85 0.18
CA LEU A 120 -33.67 -2.51 -1.06
C LEU A 120 -35.18 -2.78 -1.03
N ASP A 121 -35.69 -3.23 0.11
CA ASP A 121 -37.12 -3.51 0.32
C ASP A 121 -37.99 -2.25 0.31
N SER A 122 -37.43 -1.10 0.64
CA SER A 122 -38.16 0.18 0.68
C SER A 122 -38.45 0.80 -0.69
N TYR A 123 -37.92 0.23 -1.78
CA TYR A 123 -38.15 0.71 -3.16
C TYR A 123 -38.70 -0.42 -4.04
N SER A 124 -40.01 -0.37 -4.33
CA SER A 124 -40.73 -1.39 -5.11
C SER A 124 -40.11 -1.69 -6.48
N ASP A 125 -39.56 -0.68 -7.15
CA ASP A 125 -39.00 -0.79 -8.50
C ASP A 125 -37.58 -1.42 -8.51
N LEU A 126 -37.02 -1.63 -7.32
CA LEU A 126 -35.64 -2.06 -7.08
C LEU A 126 -35.58 -3.34 -6.21
N LYS A 127 -36.75 -3.92 -5.92
CA LYS A 127 -36.89 -5.10 -5.08
C LYS A 127 -36.27 -6.32 -5.75
N ILE A 128 -35.37 -6.99 -5.04
CA ILE A 128 -34.77 -8.27 -5.40
C ILE A 128 -34.98 -9.17 -4.18
N ASP A 129 -35.60 -10.35 -4.35
CA ASP A 129 -35.88 -11.26 -3.24
C ASP A 129 -34.57 -11.93 -2.77
N PHE A 130 -34.00 -11.44 -1.66
CA PHE A 130 -32.86 -12.04 -0.96
C PHE A 130 -33.36 -12.82 0.27
N GLU A 131 -32.88 -14.05 0.49
CA GLU A 131 -33.17 -14.80 1.73
C GLU A 131 -32.12 -14.54 2.83
N GLU A 132 -32.51 -14.69 4.10
CA GLU A 132 -31.56 -14.71 5.22
C GLU A 132 -30.66 -15.96 5.14
N GLU A 133 -29.39 -15.81 5.54
CA GLU A 133 -28.40 -16.89 5.55
C GLU A 133 -28.85 -18.02 6.48
N ASN A 134 -29.31 -19.12 5.90
CA ASN A 134 -29.28 -20.41 6.56
C ASN A 134 -28.56 -21.40 5.63
N ASP A 135 -27.37 -21.81 6.08
CA ASP A 135 -26.41 -22.75 5.46
C ASP A 135 -25.55 -22.25 4.28
N ALA A 136 -24.31 -21.86 4.60
CA ALA A 136 -23.18 -21.76 3.67
C ALA A 136 -22.91 -23.06 2.87
N ASN A 137 -23.47 -24.20 3.31
CA ASN A 137 -23.34 -25.50 2.65
C ASN A 137 -24.22 -25.67 1.39
N ASN A 138 -25.04 -24.67 1.07
CA ASN A 138 -25.94 -24.67 -0.09
C ASN A 138 -25.59 -23.64 -1.17
N THR A 139 -24.46 -22.94 -1.09
CA THR A 139 -24.03 -21.98 -2.12
C THR A 139 -23.50 -22.71 -3.36
N LEU A 140 -24.16 -22.53 -4.50
CA LEU A 140 -23.75 -23.05 -5.82
C LEU A 140 -22.63 -22.19 -6.43
N PHE A 141 -22.81 -20.87 -6.38
CA PHE A 141 -21.88 -19.89 -6.96
C PHE A 141 -21.78 -18.64 -6.08
N THR A 142 -20.59 -18.06 -5.98
CA THR A 142 -20.34 -16.75 -5.40
C THR A 142 -19.82 -15.82 -6.51
N LEU A 143 -20.60 -14.82 -6.87
CA LEU A 143 -20.29 -13.79 -7.85
C LEU A 143 -19.68 -12.58 -7.15
N TYR A 144 -18.57 -12.08 -7.68
CA TYR A 144 -17.91 -10.87 -7.21
C TYR A 144 -18.05 -9.78 -8.27
N VAL A 145 -18.46 -8.59 -7.84
CA VAL A 145 -18.66 -7.44 -8.71
C VAL A 145 -17.91 -6.26 -8.14
N LEU A 146 -16.93 -5.77 -8.90
CA LEU A 146 -16.30 -4.49 -8.62
C LEU A 146 -17.03 -3.42 -9.42
N GLY A 147 -17.77 -2.54 -8.76
CA GLY A 147 -18.31 -1.34 -9.39
C GLY A 147 -17.29 -0.21 -9.32
N GLN A 148 -16.97 0.44 -10.44
CA GLN A 148 -16.10 1.64 -10.46
C GLN A 148 -16.72 2.78 -11.27
N LYS A 149 -16.83 3.99 -10.71
CA LYS A 149 -17.37 5.13 -11.45
C LYS A 149 -16.36 5.70 -12.44
N LYS A 150 -16.82 5.96 -13.68
CA LYS A 150 -16.09 6.75 -14.68
C LYS A 150 -16.04 8.23 -14.25
N LEU A 151 -15.21 9.02 -14.93
CA LEU A 151 -15.10 10.48 -14.75
C LEU A 151 -16.44 11.24 -14.86
N ASN A 152 -17.46 10.65 -15.49
CA ASN A 152 -18.81 11.20 -15.59
C ASN A 152 -19.79 10.70 -14.50
N ASN A 153 -19.27 10.12 -13.41
CA ASN A 153 -20.01 9.55 -12.28
C ASN A 153 -20.96 8.38 -12.62
N LYS A 154 -20.91 7.84 -13.84
CA LYS A 154 -21.60 6.59 -14.18
C LYS A 154 -20.74 5.39 -13.80
N TRP A 155 -21.36 4.34 -13.27
CA TRP A 155 -20.66 3.08 -13.07
C TRP A 155 -20.15 2.53 -14.41
N LYS A 156 -18.88 2.17 -14.46
CA LYS A 156 -18.35 1.10 -15.29
C LYS A 156 -18.35 -0.11 -14.36
N SER A 157 -18.82 -1.26 -14.82
CA SER A 157 -18.56 -2.52 -14.10
C SER A 157 -17.35 -3.16 -14.75
N PRO A 158 -16.15 -3.06 -14.17
CA PRO A 158 -14.97 -3.70 -14.71
C PRO A 158 -14.65 -4.88 -13.79
N ILE A 159 -14.84 -6.09 -14.31
CA ILE A 159 -14.52 -7.37 -13.67
C ILE A 159 -15.70 -7.90 -12.83
N MET A 160 -16.41 -8.84 -13.44
CA MET A 160 -17.28 -9.79 -12.75
C MET A 160 -16.67 -11.17 -12.92
N TYR A 161 -16.62 -11.92 -11.83
CA TYR A 161 -16.22 -13.32 -11.88
C TYR A 161 -17.04 -14.11 -10.88
N ALA A 162 -17.29 -15.37 -11.18
CA ALA A 162 -17.96 -16.29 -10.28
C ALA A 162 -16.98 -17.34 -9.77
N LYS A 163 -17.19 -17.79 -8.54
CA LYS A 163 -16.57 -18.99 -7.97
C LYS A 163 -17.66 -20.01 -7.69
N ASP A 164 -17.49 -21.26 -8.11
CA ASP A 164 -18.43 -22.31 -7.68
C ASP A 164 -18.17 -22.75 -6.23
N SER A 165 -18.97 -23.72 -5.74
CA SER A 165 -18.77 -24.35 -4.42
C SER A 165 -17.39 -24.98 -4.20
N ASN A 166 -16.63 -25.25 -5.27
CA ASN A 166 -15.27 -25.81 -5.22
C ASN A 166 -14.18 -24.73 -5.37
N GLN A 167 -14.53 -23.44 -5.26
CA GLN A 167 -13.64 -22.30 -5.50
C GLN A 167 -13.11 -22.21 -6.94
N LYS A 168 -13.67 -22.97 -7.90
CA LYS A 168 -13.28 -22.89 -9.30
C LYS A 168 -13.75 -21.56 -9.88
N LEU A 169 -12.81 -20.83 -10.47
CA LEU A 169 -13.03 -19.50 -11.03
C LEU A 169 -13.65 -19.57 -12.43
N TYR A 170 -14.65 -18.73 -12.67
CA TYR A 170 -15.31 -18.54 -13.95
C TYR A 170 -15.26 -17.04 -14.31
N TYR A 171 -14.50 -16.72 -15.36
CA TYR A 171 -14.55 -15.40 -15.98
C TYR A 171 -15.82 -15.31 -16.84
N LEU A 172 -16.56 -14.21 -16.69
CA LEU A 172 -17.90 -14.08 -17.26
C LEU A 172 -17.81 -13.30 -18.58
N GLU A 173 -17.97 -14.00 -19.71
CA GLU A 173 -18.00 -13.39 -21.07
C GLU A 173 -19.30 -13.67 -21.86
N ASP A 174 -20.31 -14.32 -21.27
CA ASP A 174 -21.52 -14.77 -21.99
C ASP A 174 -22.86 -14.10 -21.60
N ALA A 175 -23.81 -14.15 -22.55
CA ALA A 175 -25.16 -13.57 -22.54
C ALA A 175 -26.15 -14.16 -21.50
N SER A 176 -25.72 -15.12 -20.68
CA SER A 176 -26.55 -15.81 -19.68
C SER A 176 -26.68 -15.06 -18.34
N LEU A 177 -26.19 -13.82 -18.25
CA LEU A 177 -26.07 -13.08 -16.99
C LEU A 177 -26.62 -11.65 -17.02
N ASP A 178 -27.44 -11.30 -18.02
CA ASP A 178 -28.09 -9.98 -18.09
C ASP A 178 -28.82 -9.63 -16.79
N VAL A 179 -29.49 -10.61 -16.16
CA VAL A 179 -30.19 -10.44 -14.86
C VAL A 179 -29.20 -10.13 -13.72
N LEU A 180 -28.05 -10.80 -13.68
CA LEU A 180 -27.04 -10.59 -12.63
C LEU A 180 -26.27 -9.28 -12.82
N TRP A 181 -25.97 -8.91 -14.07
CA TRP A 181 -25.46 -7.59 -14.42
C TRP A 181 -26.45 -6.49 -14.05
N GLU A 182 -27.73 -6.68 -14.37
CA GLU A 182 -28.81 -5.74 -14.06
C GLU A 182 -29.02 -5.59 -12.56
N CYS A 183 -29.09 -6.70 -11.80
CA CYS A 183 -29.14 -6.68 -10.34
C CYS A 183 -27.93 -5.95 -9.73
N SER A 184 -26.74 -6.21 -10.25
CA SER A 184 -25.51 -5.53 -9.81
C SER A 184 -25.53 -4.04 -10.10
N GLN A 185 -25.97 -3.64 -11.29
CA GLN A 185 -26.10 -2.25 -11.69
C GLN A 185 -27.15 -1.52 -10.83
N ARG A 186 -28.27 -2.17 -10.50
CA ARG A 186 -29.31 -1.65 -9.61
C ARG A 186 -28.79 -1.44 -8.18
N VAL A 187 -28.05 -2.41 -7.62
CA VAL A 187 -27.41 -2.25 -6.30
C VAL A 187 -26.40 -1.09 -6.32
N LEU A 188 -25.58 -0.99 -7.37
CA LEU A 188 -24.66 0.11 -7.56
C LEU A 188 -25.38 1.46 -7.71
N ASP A 189 -26.53 1.51 -8.38
CA ASP A 189 -27.34 2.73 -8.54
C ASP A 189 -28.03 3.14 -7.23
N ILE A 190 -28.46 2.20 -6.41
CA ILE A 190 -28.96 2.45 -5.04
C ILE A 190 -27.85 2.99 -4.16
N ILE A 191 -26.67 2.36 -4.21
CA ILE A 191 -25.49 2.87 -3.53
C ILE A 191 -25.17 4.27 -4.06
N HIS A 192 -25.27 4.54 -5.36
CA HIS A 192 -25.08 5.89 -5.88
C HIS A 192 -26.14 6.87 -5.36
N LEU A 193 -27.39 6.45 -5.24
CA LEU A 193 -28.50 7.28 -4.80
C LEU A 193 -28.30 7.73 -3.35
N TYR A 194 -27.95 6.80 -2.47
CA TYR A 194 -27.73 7.04 -1.05
C TYR A 194 -26.33 7.56 -0.72
N TYR A 195 -25.37 7.17 -1.55
CA TYR A 195 -23.94 7.35 -1.35
C TYR A 195 -23.25 7.74 -2.67
N PRO A 196 -23.59 8.91 -3.23
CA PRO A 196 -23.11 9.33 -4.55
C PRO A 196 -21.58 9.49 -4.61
N GLY A 197 -20.95 9.58 -3.45
CA GLY A 197 -19.50 9.60 -3.27
C GLY A 197 -18.81 8.24 -3.25
N ILE A 198 -19.47 7.10 -3.43
CA ILE A 198 -18.76 5.83 -3.61
C ILE A 198 -18.26 5.74 -5.06
N PHE A 199 -16.93 5.71 -5.26
CA PHE A 199 -16.32 5.61 -6.59
C PHE A 199 -15.84 4.21 -6.94
N GLU A 200 -15.69 3.36 -5.93
CA GLU A 200 -15.31 1.95 -6.05
C GLU A 200 -16.01 1.17 -4.93
N ILE A 201 -16.60 0.01 -5.25
CA ILE A 201 -17.14 -0.91 -4.26
C ILE A 201 -17.08 -2.33 -4.79
N GLY A 202 -16.56 -3.26 -3.99
CA GLY A 202 -16.75 -4.69 -4.23
C GLY A 202 -18.06 -5.13 -3.60
N ILE A 203 -18.83 -5.88 -4.37
CA ILE A 203 -20.10 -6.50 -3.99
C ILE A 203 -19.92 -8.00 -4.20
N VAL A 204 -20.33 -8.79 -3.22
CA VAL A 204 -20.33 -10.26 -3.33
C VAL A 204 -21.76 -10.75 -3.28
N PHE A 205 -22.17 -11.53 -4.29
CA PHE A 205 -23.45 -12.22 -4.37
C PHE A 205 -23.22 -13.72 -4.20
N SER A 206 -23.91 -14.40 -3.30
CA SER A 206 -23.88 -15.87 -3.21
C SER A 206 -25.22 -16.45 -3.62
N LEU A 207 -25.23 -17.27 -4.68
CA LEU A 207 -26.38 -18.01 -5.21
C LEU A 207 -26.47 -19.38 -4.54
N ASN A 208 -27.61 -19.70 -3.96
CA ASN A 208 -27.87 -20.99 -3.31
C ASN A 208 -28.55 -22.00 -4.25
N LYS A 209 -28.53 -23.29 -3.89
CA LYS A 209 -29.16 -24.41 -4.63
C LYS A 209 -30.65 -24.22 -4.92
N ASN A 210 -31.32 -23.37 -4.15
CA ASN A 210 -32.75 -23.07 -4.28
C ASN A 210 -33.02 -21.90 -5.26
N GLY A 211 -31.98 -21.31 -5.86
CA GLY A 211 -32.10 -20.15 -6.75
C GLY A 211 -32.11 -18.79 -6.06
N SER A 212 -31.93 -18.72 -4.73
CA SER A 212 -31.92 -17.48 -3.94
C SER A 212 -30.52 -16.85 -3.82
N TYR A 213 -30.44 -15.51 -3.76
CA TYR A 213 -29.20 -14.73 -3.64
C TYR A 213 -28.97 -14.20 -2.21
N SER A 214 -27.72 -13.98 -1.82
CA SER A 214 -27.34 -13.22 -0.61
C SER A 214 -26.20 -12.22 -0.91
N LEU A 215 -26.11 -11.11 -0.15
CA LEU A 215 -25.30 -9.92 -0.48
C LEU A 215 -24.31 -9.50 0.64
N SER A 216 -23.06 -9.15 0.29
CA SER A 216 -22.09 -8.49 1.19
C SER A 216 -21.22 -7.44 0.46
N SER A 217 -20.57 -6.52 1.19
CA SER A 217 -19.79 -5.38 0.66
C SER A 217 -18.35 -5.35 1.19
N THR A 218 -17.39 -4.89 0.38
CA THR A 218 -15.93 -5.01 0.65
C THR A 218 -15.22 -3.72 1.12
N CYS A 219 -15.90 -2.59 1.37
CA CYS A 219 -15.23 -1.36 1.87
C CYS A 219 -16.16 -0.41 2.65
N SER A 220 -15.59 0.41 3.55
CA SER A 220 -16.33 1.45 4.28
C SER A 220 -16.43 2.77 3.50
N ILE A 221 -17.62 3.38 3.55
CA ILE A 221 -17.96 4.60 2.79
C ILE A 221 -17.14 5.85 3.16
N ASN A 222 -16.69 5.97 4.41
CA ASN A 222 -15.98 7.16 4.89
C ASN A 222 -14.50 7.20 4.49
N THR A 223 -13.87 6.04 4.22
CA THR A 223 -12.58 6.00 3.51
C THR A 223 -12.70 6.74 2.18
N ILE A 224 -13.80 6.52 1.46
CA ILE A 224 -14.05 7.08 0.15
C ILE A 224 -14.38 8.59 0.22
N VAL A 225 -15.19 9.03 1.20
CA VAL A 225 -15.54 10.46 1.37
C VAL A 225 -14.34 11.33 1.74
N LYS A 226 -13.46 10.84 2.63
CA LYS A 226 -12.22 11.54 3.01
C LYS A 226 -11.25 11.66 1.84
N ASP A 227 -11.19 10.61 1.02
CA ASP A 227 -10.37 10.56 -0.20
C ASP A 227 -10.90 11.49 -1.32
N ILE A 228 -12.19 11.84 -1.35
CA ILE A 228 -12.73 12.80 -2.33
C ILE A 228 -12.45 14.26 -1.94
N PHE A 229 -12.44 14.56 -0.63
CA PHE A 229 -12.14 15.91 -0.14
C PHE A 229 -10.74 16.38 -0.58
N GLU A 230 -9.76 15.47 -0.57
CA GLU A 230 -8.37 15.79 -0.97
C GLU A 230 -8.22 16.02 -2.49
N TYR A 231 -9.14 15.52 -3.32
CA TYR A 231 -9.00 15.52 -4.78
C TYR A 231 -10.07 16.34 -5.53
N ASN A 232 -11.27 16.57 -4.97
CA ASN A 232 -12.35 17.31 -5.65
C ASN A 232 -13.40 17.92 -4.68
N ILE A 233 -13.14 19.16 -4.25
CA ILE A 233 -13.99 19.92 -3.32
C ILE A 233 -15.43 20.13 -3.84
N LYS A 234 -15.64 20.34 -5.15
CA LYS A 234 -16.98 20.56 -5.74
C LYS A 234 -17.87 19.32 -5.68
N MET A 235 -17.27 18.13 -5.75
CA MET A 235 -17.98 16.85 -5.58
C MET A 235 -18.31 16.61 -4.10
N CYS A 236 -17.37 16.93 -3.20
CA CYS A 236 -17.59 16.91 -1.75
C CYS A 236 -18.78 17.81 -1.35
N GLU A 237 -18.90 19.01 -1.92
CA GLU A 237 -20.05 19.91 -1.68
C GLU A 237 -21.42 19.29 -2.03
N LYS A 238 -21.49 18.41 -3.04
CA LYS A 238 -22.73 17.72 -3.42
C LYS A 238 -23.05 16.56 -2.46
N ILE A 239 -22.03 15.81 -2.05
CA ILE A 239 -22.15 14.67 -1.13
C ILE A 239 -22.59 15.12 0.27
N CYS A 240 -21.99 16.19 0.80
CA CYS A 240 -22.30 16.72 2.14
C CYS A 240 -23.73 17.27 2.28
N LYS A 241 -24.47 17.47 1.18
CA LYS A 241 -25.85 17.98 1.20
C LYS A 241 -26.89 16.87 1.48
N PHE A 242 -26.57 15.61 1.18
CA PHE A 242 -27.54 14.51 1.20
C PHE A 242 -28.02 14.10 2.61
N PRO A 243 -27.14 13.89 3.62
CA PRO A 243 -27.58 13.53 4.98
C PRO A 243 -28.54 14.56 5.60
N PHE A 244 -28.39 15.83 5.24
CA PHE A 244 -29.25 16.90 5.75
C PHE A 244 -30.60 16.98 5.04
N LYS A 245 -30.74 16.48 3.81
CA LYS A 245 -32.07 16.33 3.19
C LYS A 245 -32.88 15.25 3.91
N VAL A 246 -32.26 14.10 4.18
CA VAL A 246 -32.85 13.00 4.96
C VAL A 246 -33.23 13.48 6.35
N ALA A 247 -32.34 14.21 7.03
CA ALA A 247 -32.65 14.78 8.35
C ALA A 247 -33.84 15.74 8.31
N LYS A 248 -33.97 16.56 7.24
CA LYS A 248 -35.12 17.47 7.08
C LYS A 248 -36.44 16.72 6.91
N GLU A 249 -36.45 15.66 6.11
CA GLU A 249 -37.63 14.82 5.89
C GLU A 249 -38.06 14.11 7.17
N LEU A 250 -37.11 13.54 7.93
CA LEU A 250 -37.38 12.91 9.22
C LEU A 250 -37.90 13.91 10.27
N LEU A 251 -37.37 15.14 10.29
CA LEU A 251 -37.89 16.21 11.15
C LEU A 251 -39.33 16.59 10.77
N GLN A 252 -39.66 16.61 9.48
CA GLN A 252 -41.02 16.89 9.00
C GLN A 252 -41.99 15.76 9.37
N GLN A 253 -41.57 14.50 9.24
CA GLN A 253 -42.34 13.33 9.65
C GLN A 253 -42.57 13.28 11.17
N LYS A 254 -41.53 13.61 11.95
CA LYS A 254 -41.63 13.65 13.42
C LYS A 254 -42.58 14.75 13.89
N ASN A 255 -42.51 15.94 13.31
CA ASN A 255 -43.46 17.02 13.61
C ASN A 255 -44.90 16.62 13.27
N ALA A 256 -45.12 15.86 12.19
CA ALA A 256 -46.44 15.33 11.84
C ALA A 256 -46.91 14.21 12.81
N HIS A 257 -46.00 13.40 13.33
CA HIS A 257 -46.30 12.38 14.34
C HIS A 257 -46.52 12.95 15.75
N ASP A 258 -45.83 14.02 16.13
CA ASP A 258 -46.00 14.71 17.42
C ASP A 258 -47.35 15.47 17.47
N GLU A 259 -47.93 15.85 16.31
CA GLU A 259 -49.32 16.35 16.22
C GLU A 259 -50.37 15.24 16.41
N ILE A 260 -50.03 13.99 16.08
CA ILE A 260 -50.92 12.81 16.15
C ILE A 260 -50.79 12.08 17.51
N SER A 261 -49.67 12.23 18.22
CA SER A 261 -49.35 11.48 19.45
C SER A 261 -49.61 12.22 20.77
N ASN A 262 -50.34 13.34 20.74
CA ASN A 262 -50.91 13.96 21.95
C ASN A 262 -52.12 13.20 22.53
N GLU A 263 -52.52 12.08 21.93
CA GLU A 263 -53.42 11.10 22.54
C GLU A 263 -52.64 9.81 22.85
N TYR A 264 -52.77 9.33 24.09
CA TYR A 264 -52.23 8.07 24.64
C TYR A 264 -50.83 8.12 25.27
N SER A 265 -50.82 8.51 26.55
CA SER A 265 -49.85 8.11 27.57
C SER A 265 -50.26 6.76 28.19
N LEU A 266 -49.31 5.87 28.54
CA LEU A 266 -49.32 5.06 29.78
C LEU A 266 -48.00 4.27 30.03
N ALA A 267 -47.45 4.54 31.22
CA ALA A 267 -46.52 3.88 32.16
C ALA A 267 -45.75 2.54 31.91
N TYR A 268 -44.41 2.59 32.17
CA TYR A 268 -43.46 1.80 33.06
C TYR A 268 -43.66 0.27 33.32
N PRO A 269 -42.66 -0.51 33.87
CA PRO A 269 -41.32 -0.17 34.41
C PRO A 269 -40.11 -1.10 34.07
N SER A 270 -38.97 -0.67 34.60
CA SER A 270 -37.58 -1.16 34.70
C SER A 270 -37.31 -2.53 35.36
N GLN A 271 -36.15 -3.14 35.05
CA GLN A 271 -35.36 -3.99 35.96
C GLN A 271 -33.87 -4.07 35.57
N SER A 272 -33.05 -4.58 36.50
CA SER A 272 -31.74 -4.08 36.97
C SER A 272 -30.54 -5.02 36.73
N THR A 273 -29.31 -4.45 36.86
CA THR A 273 -28.03 -5.02 37.40
C THR A 273 -27.43 -6.28 36.73
N GLU A 274 -26.12 -6.50 36.56
CA GLU A 274 -24.93 -6.11 37.34
C GLU A 274 -23.63 -6.38 36.53
N LEU A 275 -22.53 -5.75 36.93
CA LEU A 275 -21.18 -5.83 36.35
C LEU A 275 -20.32 -6.90 37.05
N LEU A 276 -19.46 -7.59 36.29
CA LEU A 276 -18.28 -8.30 36.81
C LEU A 276 -17.04 -7.93 35.98
N SER A 277 -15.95 -7.63 36.69
CA SER A 277 -14.63 -7.21 36.22
C SER A 277 -13.64 -8.38 36.12
N ILE A 278 -12.65 -8.28 35.24
CA ILE A 278 -11.45 -9.14 35.18
C ILE A 278 -10.20 -8.25 34.91
N PRO A 279 -9.01 -8.55 35.47
CA PRO A 279 -7.83 -7.68 35.46
C PRO A 279 -6.97 -7.77 34.19
N GLU A 280 -6.18 -6.71 33.94
CA GLU A 280 -4.94 -6.66 33.13
C GLU A 280 -3.85 -7.51 33.83
N SER A 281 -2.74 -8.00 33.27
CA SER A 281 -1.86 -7.72 32.12
C SER A 281 -0.82 -8.86 32.06
N GLU A 282 -0.10 -9.07 30.96
CA GLU A 282 1.38 -8.98 30.92
C GLU A 282 1.99 -9.43 29.58
N ASP A 283 3.09 -8.74 29.26
CA ASP A 283 3.97 -8.85 28.10
C ASP A 283 4.61 -10.22 27.93
N ASN A 284 5.01 -10.58 26.71
CA ASN A 284 6.13 -11.50 26.52
C ASN A 284 6.97 -11.22 25.28
N GLN A 285 8.27 -11.18 25.53
CA GLN A 285 9.39 -11.00 24.62
C GLN A 285 9.60 -12.25 23.75
N ILE A 286 9.96 -12.06 22.48
CA ILE A 286 10.30 -13.13 21.54
C ILE A 286 11.78 -13.51 21.73
N MET A 287 12.01 -14.74 22.20
CA MET A 287 13.29 -15.45 22.16
C MET A 287 13.31 -16.37 20.94
N LEU A 288 14.35 -16.27 20.11
CA LEU A 288 14.61 -17.18 18.99
C LEU A 288 15.30 -18.44 19.51
N SER A 289 14.63 -19.58 19.47
CA SER A 289 15.23 -20.91 19.58
C SER A 289 15.17 -21.61 18.22
N ASN A 290 16.31 -22.19 17.81
CA ASN A 290 16.40 -23.07 16.65
C ASN A 290 15.57 -24.35 16.90
N GLU A 291 14.33 -24.37 16.41
CA GLU A 291 13.56 -25.61 16.25
C GLU A 291 13.68 -26.10 14.80
N GLU A 292 13.82 -27.42 14.62
CA GLU A 292 13.85 -28.09 13.32
C GLU A 292 12.52 -27.86 12.56
N SER A 293 12.41 -26.74 11.84
CA SER A 293 11.23 -26.45 11.02
C SER A 293 11.32 -27.20 9.70
N ILE A 294 10.37 -28.09 9.42
CA ILE A 294 10.24 -28.76 8.13
C ILE A 294 9.28 -27.95 7.25
N ASN A 295 9.74 -27.58 6.04
CA ASN A 295 8.91 -26.93 5.01
C ASN A 295 8.29 -27.98 4.10
N LEU A 296 6.97 -27.93 3.91
CA LEU A 296 6.24 -28.90 3.08
C LEU A 296 5.35 -28.22 2.06
N TRP A 297 5.45 -28.65 0.80
CA TRP A 297 4.52 -28.29 -0.24
C TRP A 297 3.18 -28.98 -0.04
N ILE A 298 2.10 -28.21 0.05
CA ILE A 298 0.76 -28.68 0.33
C ILE A 298 -0.27 -28.10 -0.64
N LYS A 299 -1.35 -28.85 -0.83
CA LYS A 299 -2.61 -28.38 -1.40
C LYS A 299 -3.73 -28.72 -0.43
N PHE A 300 -4.73 -27.85 -0.34
CA PHE A 300 -5.84 -28.06 0.57
C PHE A 300 -6.98 -28.84 -0.06
N LYS A 301 -7.66 -29.62 0.77
CA LYS A 301 -8.96 -30.22 0.46
C LYS A 301 -9.94 -29.90 1.58
N GLU A 302 -11.06 -29.27 1.23
CA GLU A 302 -12.06 -28.89 2.21
C GLU A 302 -12.86 -30.10 2.69
N PHE A 303 -13.21 -30.12 3.98
CA PHE A 303 -14.22 -31.03 4.52
C PHE A 303 -15.20 -30.29 5.44
N GLN A 304 -16.42 -30.79 5.46
CA GLN A 304 -17.49 -30.21 6.27
C GLN A 304 -17.35 -30.62 7.73
N ASP A 305 -17.21 -29.63 8.61
CA ASP A 305 -17.12 -29.83 10.05
C ASP A 305 -17.63 -28.58 10.80
N LYS A 306 -18.19 -28.77 11.99
CA LYS A 306 -18.59 -27.69 12.90
C LYS A 306 -17.40 -27.16 13.71
N GLU A 307 -16.38 -27.98 13.94
CA GLU A 307 -15.19 -27.59 14.69
C GLU A 307 -14.05 -27.13 13.76
N MET A 308 -13.22 -26.21 14.23
CA MET A 308 -12.02 -25.76 13.50
C MET A 308 -10.94 -26.83 13.62
N CYS A 309 -10.77 -27.61 12.55
CA CYS A 309 -9.84 -28.71 12.46
C CYS A 309 -8.98 -28.66 11.18
N LEU A 310 -7.72 -29.10 11.30
CA LEU A 310 -6.77 -29.32 10.22
C LEU A 310 -6.24 -30.76 10.33
N LYS A 311 -6.24 -31.52 9.23
CA LYS A 311 -5.76 -32.91 9.22
C LYS A 311 -4.45 -33.05 8.43
N LEU A 312 -3.39 -33.48 9.10
CA LEU A 312 -2.02 -33.59 8.57
C LEU A 312 -1.61 -35.06 8.32
N PRO A 313 -0.71 -35.34 7.35
CA PRO A 313 -0.22 -36.71 7.12
C PRO A 313 0.74 -37.22 8.21
N MET A 314 0.71 -38.55 8.46
CA MET A 314 1.34 -39.28 9.58
C MET A 314 2.86 -39.10 9.86
N PRO A 315 3.76 -38.75 8.92
CA PRO A 315 5.17 -38.55 9.28
C PRO A 315 5.44 -37.27 10.10
N GLN A 316 4.55 -36.28 10.03
CA GLN A 316 4.82 -34.90 10.45
C GLN A 316 4.15 -34.51 11.78
N SER A 317 3.13 -35.26 12.18
CA SER A 317 2.40 -35.05 13.43
C SER A 317 3.21 -35.38 14.68
N LYS A 318 4.34 -36.10 14.55
CA LYS A 318 5.26 -36.37 15.67
C LYS A 318 5.95 -35.10 16.21
N LEU A 319 5.92 -34.00 15.46
CA LEU A 319 6.42 -32.68 15.86
C LEU A 319 5.40 -31.90 16.70
N ILE A 320 4.20 -32.42 16.90
CA ILE A 320 3.09 -31.71 17.55
C ILE A 320 2.71 -32.44 18.84
N THR A 321 2.82 -31.76 19.97
CA THR A 321 2.25 -32.24 21.24
C THR A 321 0.73 -32.07 21.24
N SER A 322 0.00 -33.09 21.70
CA SER A 322 -1.47 -33.13 21.68
C SER A 322 -2.09 -31.89 22.35
N GLY A 323 -2.92 -31.13 21.61
CA GLY A 323 -3.59 -29.93 22.12
C GLY A 323 -4.21 -29.06 21.01
N GLN A 324 -4.79 -27.93 21.40
CA GLN A 324 -5.19 -26.86 20.48
C GLN A 324 -3.94 -26.12 19.99
N ILE A 325 -3.81 -25.93 18.67
CA ILE A 325 -2.64 -25.32 18.03
C ILE A 325 -3.02 -24.02 17.34
N SER A 326 -2.08 -23.07 17.34
CA SER A 326 -2.24 -21.83 16.58
C SER A 326 -1.92 -22.07 15.10
N ILE A 327 -2.82 -21.66 14.21
CA ILE A 327 -2.60 -21.71 12.76
C ILE A 327 -2.68 -20.30 12.18
N GLN A 328 -1.69 -19.95 11.37
CA GLN A 328 -1.54 -18.63 10.78
C GLN A 328 -1.54 -18.68 9.25
N PHE A 329 -2.28 -17.75 8.62
CA PHE A 329 -2.19 -17.45 7.20
C PHE A 329 -2.27 -15.92 6.99
N GLY A 330 -1.26 -15.34 6.33
CA GLY A 330 -1.07 -13.88 6.37
C GLY A 330 -0.88 -13.40 7.81
N ILE A 331 -1.52 -12.29 8.16
CA ILE A 331 -1.55 -11.81 9.56
C ILE A 331 -2.71 -12.40 10.39
N ASN A 332 -3.55 -13.25 9.79
CA ASN A 332 -4.68 -13.86 10.47
C ASN A 332 -4.24 -15.16 11.15
N GLU A 333 -4.69 -15.33 12.39
CA GLU A 333 -4.32 -16.44 13.25
C GLU A 333 -5.58 -16.97 13.94
N GLN A 334 -5.70 -18.29 14.03
CA GLN A 334 -6.83 -19.00 14.64
C GLN A 334 -6.32 -20.19 15.44
N THR A 335 -7.07 -20.60 16.46
CA THR A 335 -6.80 -21.84 17.18
C THR A 335 -7.59 -22.99 16.55
N CYS A 336 -6.95 -24.12 16.30
CA CYS A 336 -7.60 -25.29 15.72
C CYS A 336 -7.12 -26.60 16.35
N LYS A 337 -7.92 -27.65 16.16
CA LYS A 337 -7.54 -29.03 16.46
C LYS A 337 -6.72 -29.61 15.30
N ILE A 338 -5.65 -30.33 15.62
CA ILE A 338 -4.91 -31.12 14.64
C ILE A 338 -5.35 -32.58 14.72
N ASP A 339 -5.83 -33.12 13.60
CA ASP A 339 -6.05 -34.55 13.42
C ASP A 339 -4.97 -35.14 12.49
N ILE A 340 -4.76 -36.46 12.56
CA ILE A 340 -3.75 -37.14 11.76
C ILE A 340 -4.43 -38.06 10.75
N ILE A 341 -3.94 -38.04 9.52
CA ILE A 341 -4.36 -38.96 8.46
C ILE A 341 -3.26 -39.99 8.26
N GLU A 342 -3.58 -41.26 8.48
CA GLU A 342 -2.73 -42.41 8.13
C GLU A 342 -2.63 -42.56 6.61
N ARG A 343 -1.73 -41.77 6.01
CA ARG A 343 -1.26 -41.89 4.64
C ARG A 343 0.26 -41.82 4.65
N ASP A 344 0.91 -42.82 4.06
CA ASP A 344 2.33 -42.73 3.75
C ASP A 344 2.54 -41.63 2.71
N PHE A 345 3.22 -40.55 3.11
CA PHE A 345 3.60 -39.48 2.21
C PHE A 345 5.14 -39.35 2.17
N PRO A 346 5.79 -39.64 1.04
CA PRO A 346 7.24 -39.61 0.93
C PRO A 346 7.73 -38.15 0.94
N VAL A 347 8.15 -37.66 2.11
CA VAL A 347 8.68 -36.29 2.30
C VAL A 347 9.80 -35.96 1.32
N LYS A 348 10.64 -36.95 0.95
CA LYS A 348 11.73 -36.77 -0.02
C LYS A 348 11.27 -36.43 -1.45
N GLN A 349 10.03 -36.76 -1.81
CA GLN A 349 9.47 -36.48 -3.14
C GLN A 349 8.54 -35.25 -3.12
N ASN A 350 8.46 -34.54 -2.00
CA ASN A 350 7.57 -33.40 -1.84
C ASN A 350 8.13 -32.18 -2.57
N SER A 351 7.35 -31.66 -3.50
CA SER A 351 7.71 -30.51 -4.32
C SER A 351 6.45 -29.72 -4.67
N TYR A 352 6.62 -28.55 -5.29
CA TYR A 352 5.51 -27.81 -5.86
C TYR A 352 4.67 -28.67 -6.83
N THR A 353 5.32 -29.52 -7.63
CA THR A 353 4.66 -30.41 -8.60
C THR A 353 4.08 -31.69 -7.97
N ASN A 354 4.49 -32.03 -6.75
CA ASN A 354 4.00 -33.18 -5.99
C ASN A 354 3.66 -32.78 -4.53
N PRO A 355 2.64 -31.93 -4.33
CA PRO A 355 2.29 -31.42 -3.01
C PRO A 355 1.48 -32.46 -2.20
N ALA A 356 1.66 -32.45 -0.88
CA ALA A 356 0.85 -33.24 0.03
C ALA A 356 -0.58 -32.71 0.08
N GLU A 357 -1.56 -33.61 0.20
CA GLU A 357 -2.95 -33.21 0.42
C GLU A 357 -3.20 -33.04 1.93
N VAL A 358 -3.56 -31.83 2.34
CA VAL A 358 -3.93 -31.48 3.72
C VAL A 358 -5.43 -31.18 3.76
N MET A 359 -6.16 -31.79 4.69
CA MET A 359 -7.59 -31.51 4.83
C MET A 359 -7.83 -30.36 5.79
N ILE A 360 -8.70 -29.42 5.42
CA ILE A 360 -9.05 -28.25 6.22
C ILE A 360 -10.57 -28.16 6.39
N SER A 361 -11.02 -27.91 7.62
CA SER A 361 -12.45 -27.72 7.90
C SER A 361 -12.99 -26.43 7.28
N SER A 362 -14.23 -26.44 6.79
CA SER A 362 -14.89 -25.27 6.22
C SER A 362 -14.93 -24.06 7.17
N SER A 363 -15.06 -24.29 8.47
CA SER A 363 -15.08 -23.25 9.50
C SER A 363 -13.72 -22.53 9.61
N LEU A 364 -12.63 -23.29 9.67
CA LEU A 364 -11.27 -22.77 9.73
C LEU A 364 -10.87 -22.06 8.42
N LEU A 365 -11.22 -22.67 7.29
CA LEU A 365 -10.99 -22.11 5.95
C LEU A 365 -11.60 -20.71 5.81
N ARG A 366 -12.87 -20.55 6.20
CA ARG A 366 -13.58 -19.26 6.17
C ARG A 366 -12.95 -18.23 7.12
N LYS A 367 -12.56 -18.64 8.33
CA LYS A 367 -11.95 -17.72 9.30
C LYS A 367 -10.58 -17.21 8.85
N LEU A 368 -9.77 -18.08 8.26
CA LEU A 368 -8.46 -17.72 7.74
C LEU A 368 -8.50 -17.13 6.32
N HIS A 369 -9.63 -17.19 5.61
CA HIS A 369 -9.77 -16.69 4.23
C HIS A 369 -8.70 -17.24 3.26
N ILE A 370 -8.40 -18.54 3.33
CA ILE A 370 -7.36 -19.17 2.49
C ILE A 370 -7.90 -19.44 1.07
N PRO A 371 -7.24 -18.97 0.00
CA PRO A 371 -7.55 -19.41 -1.37
C PRO A 371 -7.20 -20.89 -1.59
N MET A 372 -8.18 -21.71 -1.98
CA MET A 372 -8.01 -23.17 -2.05
C MET A 372 -7.33 -23.68 -3.33
N ASP A 373 -7.21 -22.83 -4.35
CA ASP A 373 -6.72 -23.19 -5.69
C ASP A 373 -5.21 -22.99 -5.88
N LEU A 374 -4.49 -22.65 -4.81
CA LEU A 374 -3.05 -22.44 -4.81
C LEU A 374 -2.32 -23.58 -4.08
N ILE A 375 -1.06 -23.77 -4.44
CA ILE A 375 -0.13 -24.68 -3.75
C ILE A 375 0.69 -23.84 -2.77
N TYR A 376 0.70 -24.24 -1.50
CA TYR A 376 1.38 -23.53 -0.41
C TYR A 376 2.58 -24.32 0.10
N GLN A 377 3.41 -23.65 0.89
CA GLN A 377 4.30 -24.26 1.85
C GLN A 377 3.68 -24.22 3.25
N LEU A 378 3.93 -25.26 4.03
CA LEU A 378 3.52 -25.39 5.42
C LEU A 378 4.75 -25.47 6.31
N LYS A 379 4.79 -24.62 7.34
CA LYS A 379 5.77 -24.69 8.43
C LYS A 379 5.09 -25.15 9.70
N ILE A 380 5.68 -26.15 10.34
CA ILE A 380 5.14 -26.75 11.56
C ILE A 380 6.20 -26.62 12.67
N SER A 381 5.79 -26.03 13.79
CA SER A 381 6.49 -26.07 15.08
C SER A 381 5.62 -26.77 16.13
N ASN A 382 6.13 -26.91 17.36
CA ASN A 382 5.45 -27.62 18.44
C ASN A 382 4.04 -27.07 18.76
N ASP A 383 3.86 -25.75 18.63
CA ASP A 383 2.67 -25.00 19.03
C ASP A 383 2.01 -24.19 17.90
N LYS A 384 2.63 -24.14 16.72
CA LYS A 384 2.22 -23.26 15.64
C LYS A 384 2.37 -23.88 14.25
N VAL A 385 1.38 -23.61 13.41
CA VAL A 385 1.39 -23.94 11.98
C VAL A 385 1.29 -22.66 11.18
N ILE A 386 2.22 -22.43 10.26
CA ILE A 386 2.23 -21.25 9.39
C ILE A 386 2.06 -21.71 7.95
N ILE A 387 1.02 -21.19 7.29
CA ILE A 387 0.73 -21.41 5.88
C ILE A 387 1.27 -20.22 5.08
N GLY A 388 2.00 -20.48 4.01
CA GLY A 388 2.51 -19.40 3.17
C GLY A 388 3.32 -19.91 1.98
N PRO A 389 4.23 -19.10 1.42
CA PRO A 389 4.38 -17.67 1.71
C PRO A 389 3.12 -16.89 1.32
N SER A 390 2.87 -15.75 1.98
CA SER A 390 1.83 -14.79 1.59
C SER A 390 2.47 -13.43 1.33
N ILE A 391 2.37 -12.95 0.10
CA ILE A 391 3.13 -11.80 -0.39
C ILE A 391 2.16 -10.73 -0.92
N GLY A 392 2.30 -9.52 -0.40
CA GLY A 392 1.53 -8.36 -0.83
C GLY A 392 2.35 -7.40 -1.68
N LEU A 393 1.92 -7.13 -2.91
CA LEU A 393 2.43 -5.99 -3.68
C LEU A 393 1.61 -4.75 -3.31
N LEU A 394 2.13 -3.92 -2.40
CA LEU A 394 1.42 -2.74 -1.93
C LEU A 394 1.56 -1.59 -2.94
N LEU A 395 0.51 -1.38 -3.74
CA LEU A 395 0.44 -0.40 -4.81
C LEU A 395 -0.08 0.96 -4.30
N GLY A 396 -0.19 1.93 -5.22
CA GLY A 396 -0.69 3.27 -4.90
C GLY A 396 -2.20 3.32 -4.64
N GLU A 397 -2.76 4.50 -4.43
CA GLU A 397 -4.18 4.63 -4.05
C GLU A 397 -5.14 4.77 -5.26
N ASN A 398 -4.66 4.48 -6.47
CA ASN A 398 -5.41 4.59 -7.71
C ASN A 398 -5.96 3.21 -8.15
N ASN A 399 -6.82 2.63 -7.32
CA ASN A 399 -7.39 1.29 -7.52
C ASN A 399 -8.14 1.12 -8.85
N GLN A 400 -8.70 2.20 -9.39
CA GLN A 400 -9.37 2.24 -10.69
C GLN A 400 -8.47 1.82 -11.87
N LEU A 401 -7.14 1.84 -11.67
CA LEU A 401 -6.19 1.37 -12.67
C LEU A 401 -5.96 -0.14 -12.59
N TYR A 402 -6.34 -0.80 -11.50
CA TYR A 402 -6.04 -2.21 -11.27
C TYR A 402 -7.02 -3.08 -12.02
N ASN A 403 -6.48 -3.76 -13.02
CA ASN A 403 -7.15 -4.73 -13.87
C ASN A 403 -6.07 -5.68 -14.43
N PRO A 404 -6.45 -6.83 -14.99
CA PRO A 404 -5.48 -7.82 -15.48
C PRO A 404 -4.40 -7.22 -16.39
N THR A 405 -4.79 -6.35 -17.34
CA THR A 405 -3.85 -5.69 -18.27
C THR A 405 -2.86 -4.76 -17.56
N TYR A 406 -3.32 -3.93 -16.63
CA TYR A 406 -2.43 -3.05 -15.87
C TYR A 406 -1.40 -3.84 -15.05
N MET A 407 -1.79 -5.03 -14.61
CA MET A 407 -0.97 -5.89 -13.77
C MET A 407 0.11 -6.67 -14.53
N GLU A 408 0.03 -6.78 -15.86
CA GLU A 408 1.03 -7.46 -16.70
C GLU A 408 2.47 -7.02 -16.43
N LYS A 409 2.68 -5.73 -16.13
CA LYS A 409 4.01 -5.17 -15.79
C LYS A 409 4.64 -5.72 -14.50
N TYR A 410 3.86 -6.44 -13.69
CA TYR A 410 4.32 -7.11 -12.47
C TYR A 410 4.50 -8.62 -12.66
N SER A 411 3.93 -9.21 -13.72
CA SER A 411 3.96 -10.66 -13.96
C SER A 411 5.38 -11.21 -14.16
N ASP A 412 6.29 -10.40 -14.70
CA ASP A 412 7.69 -10.82 -14.92
C ASP A 412 8.45 -11.20 -13.64
N ARG A 413 7.99 -10.76 -12.46
CA ARG A 413 8.56 -11.14 -11.16
C ARG A 413 8.11 -12.50 -10.67
N LEU A 414 7.09 -13.06 -11.32
CA LEU A 414 6.40 -14.28 -10.92
C LEU A 414 6.66 -15.42 -11.92
N MET A 415 7.60 -15.24 -12.86
CA MET A 415 7.96 -16.26 -13.85
C MET A 415 8.48 -17.55 -13.19
N GLU A 416 9.08 -17.42 -12.01
CA GLU A 416 9.59 -18.53 -11.20
C GLU A 416 8.66 -18.86 -10.01
N TYR A 417 7.35 -18.67 -10.17
CA TYR A 417 6.35 -18.89 -9.11
C TYR A 417 6.47 -20.26 -8.44
N GLU A 418 6.70 -21.30 -9.23
CA GLU A 418 6.80 -22.69 -8.76
C GLU A 418 7.96 -22.91 -7.77
N LYS A 419 8.93 -21.99 -7.71
CA LYS A 419 10.01 -22.05 -6.71
C LYS A 419 9.57 -21.71 -5.30
N PHE A 420 8.44 -21.01 -5.13
CA PHE A 420 7.98 -20.57 -3.81
C PHE A 420 6.49 -20.83 -3.53
N GLY A 421 5.63 -20.87 -4.55
CA GLY A 421 4.19 -21.06 -4.42
C GLY A 421 3.50 -19.98 -3.56
N GLY A 422 2.46 -20.36 -2.84
CA GLY A 422 1.81 -19.51 -1.85
C GLY A 422 0.81 -18.52 -2.45
N LEU A 423 0.66 -17.35 -1.82
CA LEU A 423 -0.25 -16.28 -2.24
C LEU A 423 0.56 -15.07 -2.71
N VAL A 424 0.20 -14.50 -3.86
CA VAL A 424 0.64 -13.17 -4.29
C VAL A 424 -0.58 -12.32 -4.64
N ILE A 425 -0.78 -11.21 -3.90
CA ILE A 425 -1.88 -10.26 -4.13
C ILE A 425 -1.37 -8.83 -4.19
N ALA A 426 -1.85 -8.06 -5.16
CA ALA A 426 -1.55 -6.64 -5.33
C ALA A 426 -2.76 -5.79 -4.94
N PHE A 427 -2.56 -4.90 -3.97
CA PHE A 427 -3.65 -4.12 -3.36
C PHE A 427 -3.15 -2.74 -2.91
N SER A 428 -4.07 -1.87 -2.48
CA SER A 428 -3.75 -0.56 -1.90
C SER A 428 -4.23 -0.47 -0.47
N THR A 429 -3.84 0.58 0.26
CA THR A 429 -4.35 0.76 1.63
C THR A 429 -5.85 1.12 1.66
N ARG A 430 -6.42 1.57 0.54
CA ARG A 430 -7.86 1.82 0.36
C ARG A 430 -8.69 0.55 0.22
N SER A 431 -8.11 -0.53 -0.31
CA SER A 431 -8.84 -1.80 -0.51
C SER A 431 -8.63 -2.80 0.64
N ILE A 432 -8.37 -2.29 1.85
CA ILE A 432 -8.22 -3.10 3.05
C ILE A 432 -9.48 -2.95 3.91
N ASP A 433 -10.07 -4.10 4.28
CA ASP A 433 -10.90 -4.19 5.47
C ASP A 433 -9.99 -4.32 6.69
N TRP A 434 -9.91 -3.25 7.47
CA TRP A 434 -9.02 -3.19 8.63
C TRP A 434 -9.59 -3.90 9.87
N GLU A 435 -10.90 -4.17 9.90
CA GLU A 435 -11.55 -4.89 11.00
C GLU A 435 -11.34 -6.39 10.82
N GLU A 436 -11.68 -6.90 9.63
CA GLU A 436 -11.52 -8.32 9.27
C GLU A 436 -10.08 -8.66 8.82
N LYS A 437 -9.23 -7.64 8.65
CA LYS A 437 -7.83 -7.75 8.19
C LYS A 437 -7.71 -8.42 6.81
N ILE A 438 -8.60 -8.05 5.90
CA ILE A 438 -8.67 -8.60 4.54
C ILE A 438 -8.17 -7.55 3.55
N ALA A 439 -7.30 -7.97 2.64
CA ALA A 439 -6.88 -7.21 1.48
C ALA A 439 -7.68 -7.67 0.24
N TYR A 440 -8.32 -6.71 -0.43
CA TYR A 440 -8.95 -6.90 -1.72
C TYR A 440 -8.04 -6.35 -2.82
N GLY A 441 -7.88 -7.09 -3.91
CA GLY A 441 -7.00 -6.67 -4.99
C GLY A 441 -6.81 -7.71 -6.08
N MET A 442 -5.75 -7.52 -6.86
CA MET A 442 -5.40 -8.42 -7.96
C MET A 442 -4.52 -9.56 -7.42
N MET A 443 -5.07 -10.76 -7.33
CA MET A 443 -4.35 -11.99 -7.00
C MET A 443 -3.75 -12.60 -8.27
N TYR A 444 -2.53 -13.13 -8.18
CA TYR A 444 -1.91 -13.85 -9.30
C TYR A 444 -2.40 -15.29 -9.35
N ASP A 445 -2.88 -15.73 -10.50
CA ASP A 445 -3.25 -17.10 -10.82
C ASP A 445 -2.05 -17.77 -11.52
N PRO A 446 -1.35 -18.71 -10.86
CA PRO A 446 -0.17 -19.35 -11.42
C PRO A 446 -0.49 -20.36 -12.53
N THR A 447 -1.73 -20.88 -12.58
CA THR A 447 -2.16 -21.84 -13.60
C THR A 447 -2.37 -21.14 -14.93
N GLU A 448 -3.12 -20.03 -14.91
CA GLU A 448 -3.40 -19.21 -16.09
C GLU A 448 -2.28 -18.20 -16.39
N LYS A 449 -1.34 -18.02 -15.44
CA LYS A 449 -0.30 -16.98 -15.45
C LYS A 449 -0.86 -15.57 -15.63
N LYS A 450 -2.05 -15.32 -15.08
CA LYS A 450 -2.81 -14.07 -15.21
C LYS A 450 -3.15 -13.51 -13.84
N TRP A 451 -3.54 -12.24 -13.81
CA TRP A 451 -4.06 -11.62 -12.60
C TRP A 451 -5.57 -11.67 -12.60
N ARG A 452 -6.15 -12.00 -11.44
CA ARG A 452 -7.59 -12.00 -11.19
C ARG A 452 -7.91 -11.13 -9.99
N TYR A 453 -9.09 -10.52 -9.97
CA TYR A 453 -9.50 -9.81 -8.75
C TYR A 453 -9.94 -10.87 -7.71
N ASP A 454 -9.55 -10.68 -6.46
CA ASP A 454 -9.88 -11.59 -5.35
C ASP A 454 -9.61 -10.93 -3.98
N SER A 455 -9.81 -11.69 -2.90
CA SER A 455 -9.50 -11.29 -1.54
C SER A 455 -8.68 -12.35 -0.80
N ALA A 456 -7.87 -11.90 0.14
CA ALA A 456 -7.15 -12.73 1.09
C ALA A 456 -6.87 -11.94 2.37
N PRO A 457 -6.45 -12.56 3.48
CA PRO A 457 -5.92 -11.80 4.61
C PRO A 457 -4.79 -10.87 4.17
N ILE A 458 -4.56 -9.79 4.92
CA ILE A 458 -3.39 -8.96 4.73
C ILE A 458 -2.15 -9.88 4.75
N PRO A 459 -1.34 -9.89 3.67
CA PRO A 459 -0.20 -10.78 3.56
C PRO A 459 0.85 -10.53 4.65
N ALA A 460 1.55 -11.59 5.07
CA ALA A 460 2.54 -11.51 6.13
C ALA A 460 3.84 -10.79 5.72
N ALA A 461 4.13 -10.70 4.42
CA ALA A 461 5.21 -9.85 3.90
C ALA A 461 4.68 -8.89 2.83
N LEU A 462 5.06 -7.62 2.92
CA LEU A 462 4.58 -6.56 2.03
C LEU A 462 5.74 -5.90 1.29
N TYR A 463 5.70 -5.95 -0.03
CA TYR A 463 6.60 -5.23 -0.91
C TYR A 463 5.94 -3.91 -1.33
N ARG A 464 6.40 -2.79 -0.76
CA ARG A 464 5.88 -1.46 -1.09
C ARG A 464 6.34 -1.00 -2.48
N ARG A 465 5.40 -0.79 -3.40
CA ARG A 465 5.62 -0.41 -4.82
C ARG A 465 5.23 1.03 -5.15
N ASN A 466 4.73 1.76 -4.18
CA ASN A 466 4.36 3.16 -4.31
C ASN A 466 4.60 3.88 -2.98
N PHE A 467 4.82 5.20 -3.01
CA PHE A 467 5.13 6.01 -1.83
C PHE A 467 4.18 7.17 -1.58
N HIS A 468 3.05 7.23 -2.30
CA HIS A 468 2.05 8.28 -2.15
C HIS A 468 0.91 7.90 -1.20
N GLN A 469 0.99 6.74 -0.53
CA GLN A 469 -0.02 6.34 0.46
C GLN A 469 0.10 7.13 1.77
N ASN A 470 -0.98 7.11 2.55
CA ASN A 470 -1.03 7.71 3.88
C ASN A 470 -0.07 7.00 4.86
N LEU A 471 0.81 7.76 5.51
CA LEU A 471 1.85 7.21 6.40
C LEU A 471 1.28 6.49 7.64
N ASP A 472 0.15 6.94 8.21
CA ASP A 472 -0.46 6.28 9.37
C ASP A 472 -0.90 4.85 9.01
N ARG A 473 -1.46 4.66 7.81
CA ARG A 473 -1.83 3.33 7.29
C ARG A 473 -0.60 2.46 7.01
N ILE A 474 0.48 3.06 6.52
CA ILE A 474 1.74 2.34 6.31
C ILE A 474 2.32 1.86 7.64
N ASN A 475 2.35 2.72 8.66
CA ASN A 475 2.83 2.36 10.00
C ASN A 475 1.99 1.24 10.62
N GLN A 476 0.66 1.30 10.46
CA GLN A 476 -0.23 0.22 10.90
C GLN A 476 0.09 -1.11 10.20
N LEU A 477 0.40 -1.11 8.90
CA LEU A 477 0.82 -2.31 8.18
C LEU A 477 2.20 -2.81 8.63
N ILE A 478 3.15 -1.92 8.91
CA ILE A 478 4.46 -2.28 9.46
C ILE A 478 4.27 -3.03 10.80
N GLU A 479 3.42 -2.51 11.69
CA GLU A 479 3.13 -3.17 12.97
C GLU A 479 2.41 -4.51 12.78
N MET A 480 1.34 -4.54 11.98
CA MET A 480 0.55 -5.76 11.72
C MET A 480 1.36 -6.89 11.08
N THR A 481 2.35 -6.56 10.26
CA THR A 481 3.21 -7.53 9.57
C THR A 481 4.49 -7.85 10.34
N ASN A 482 4.61 -7.41 11.60
CA ASN A 482 5.81 -7.57 12.41
C ASN A 482 7.09 -7.08 11.69
N LYS A 483 7.01 -5.87 11.11
CA LYS A 483 8.06 -5.20 10.33
C LYS A 483 8.47 -5.87 9.02
N ASN A 484 7.67 -6.81 8.50
CA ASN A 484 7.88 -7.45 7.19
C ASN A 484 7.34 -6.64 5.99
N LEU A 485 7.02 -5.36 6.19
CA LEU A 485 6.84 -4.40 5.11
C LEU A 485 8.20 -3.79 4.76
N PHE A 486 8.71 -4.12 3.58
CA PHE A 486 9.99 -3.61 3.08
C PHE A 486 9.80 -2.58 1.97
N ASN A 487 10.87 -1.82 1.74
CA ASN A 487 10.87 -0.50 1.14
C ASN A 487 9.91 0.42 1.92
N SER A 488 10.05 0.45 3.25
CA SER A 488 9.19 1.23 4.17
C SER A 488 9.24 2.73 3.89
N HIS A 489 10.39 3.24 3.46
CA HIS A 489 10.64 4.66 3.24
C HIS A 489 11.04 4.99 1.81
N TYR A 490 10.62 6.16 1.32
CA TYR A 490 11.08 6.66 0.03
C TYR A 490 12.45 7.31 0.15
N PHE A 491 13.50 6.62 -0.32
CA PHE A 491 14.86 7.16 -0.33
C PHE A 491 14.94 8.37 -1.27
N LYS A 492 15.11 9.57 -0.70
CA LYS A 492 15.22 10.84 -1.43
C LYS A 492 16.68 11.13 -1.74
N LYS A 493 16.93 11.94 -2.76
CA LYS A 493 18.28 12.44 -3.09
C LYS A 493 18.95 13.17 -1.93
N SER A 494 18.16 13.85 -1.08
CA SER A 494 18.65 14.51 0.13
C SER A 494 19.18 13.53 1.17
N ASP A 495 18.77 12.27 1.14
CA ASP A 495 19.11 11.30 2.18
C ASP A 495 20.57 10.84 2.05
N LEU A 496 21.18 10.98 0.87
CA LEU A 496 22.64 10.83 0.70
C LEU A 496 23.43 11.84 1.55
N ILE A 497 22.86 13.00 1.88
CA ILE A 497 23.51 13.99 2.76
C ILE A 497 23.68 13.42 4.17
N LEU A 498 22.81 12.51 4.60
CA LEU A 498 22.90 11.85 5.91
C LEU A 498 24.11 10.92 6.02
N LEU A 499 24.73 10.58 4.89
CA LEU A 499 25.87 9.67 4.81
C LEU A 499 27.23 10.39 4.80
N LYS A 500 27.23 11.73 4.73
CA LYS A 500 28.46 12.53 4.61
C LYS A 500 29.42 12.37 5.80
N ASP A 501 28.89 12.01 6.97
CA ASP A 501 29.67 11.89 8.21
C ASP A 501 30.05 10.43 8.52
N GLU A 502 29.57 9.47 7.72
CA GLU A 502 29.84 8.04 7.90
C GLU A 502 31.24 7.68 7.40
N LYS A 503 32.16 7.37 8.33
CA LYS A 503 33.59 7.16 8.04
C LYS A 503 33.87 6.16 6.91
N GLU A 504 33.05 5.13 6.78
CA GLU A 504 33.23 4.04 5.81
C GLU A 504 32.96 4.46 4.35
N ILE A 505 32.13 5.49 4.12
CA ILE A 505 31.70 5.89 2.77
C ILE A 505 31.85 7.39 2.48
N ARG A 506 32.15 8.23 3.47
CA ARG A 506 32.25 9.70 3.30
C ARG A 506 33.18 10.16 2.18
N ASN A 507 34.27 9.42 1.94
CA ASN A 507 35.24 9.74 0.89
C ASN A 507 34.79 9.30 -0.51
N HIS A 508 33.70 8.52 -0.59
CA HIS A 508 33.08 8.05 -1.83
C HIS A 508 31.76 8.77 -2.12
N VAL A 509 31.32 9.71 -1.28
CA VAL A 509 30.12 10.51 -1.51
C VAL A 509 30.56 11.93 -1.87
N PRO A 510 30.23 12.46 -3.06
CA PRO A 510 30.57 13.84 -3.41
C PRO A 510 29.99 14.81 -2.37
N ALA A 511 30.75 15.83 -1.97
CA ALA A 511 30.29 16.81 -0.99
C ALA A 511 28.99 17.47 -1.52
N THR A 512 27.90 17.32 -0.76
CA THR A 512 26.53 17.65 -1.20
C THR A 512 25.80 18.41 -0.11
N TYR A 513 25.15 19.51 -0.49
CA TYR A 513 24.46 20.39 0.44
C TYR A 513 23.15 20.90 -0.14
N LEU A 514 22.20 21.20 0.76
CA LEU A 514 20.93 21.82 0.38
C LEU A 514 21.14 23.33 0.18
N LEU A 515 20.75 23.84 -0.99
CA LEU A 515 20.80 25.27 -1.32
C LEU A 515 19.76 26.04 -0.51
N LYS A 516 20.21 26.66 0.58
CA LYS A 516 19.39 27.56 1.42
C LYS A 516 19.74 29.03 1.21
N LYS A 517 21.03 29.33 1.07
CA LYS A 517 21.56 30.66 0.86
C LYS A 517 22.46 30.67 -0.37
N ILE A 518 22.46 31.79 -1.09
CA ILE A 518 23.30 31.95 -2.27
C ILE A 518 24.78 32.08 -1.90
N ASP A 519 25.08 32.72 -0.78
CA ASP A 519 26.46 32.96 -0.34
C ASP A 519 27.20 31.63 -0.12
N ASP A 520 26.54 30.64 0.51
CA ASP A 520 27.09 29.28 0.69
C ASP A 520 27.42 28.61 -0.67
N LEU A 521 26.60 28.83 -1.69
CA LEU A 521 26.86 28.30 -3.04
C LEU A 521 28.03 29.02 -3.71
N ILE A 522 28.11 30.34 -3.55
CA ILE A 522 29.20 31.17 -4.09
C ILE A 522 30.53 30.72 -3.50
N GLU A 523 30.62 30.59 -2.18
CA GLU A 523 31.80 30.09 -1.48
C GLU A 523 32.18 28.69 -1.98
N PHE A 524 31.19 27.81 -2.09
CA PHE A 524 31.42 26.44 -2.54
C PHE A 524 31.94 26.34 -3.98
N VAL A 525 31.42 27.14 -4.92
CA VAL A 525 31.93 27.15 -6.30
C VAL A 525 33.26 27.90 -6.43
N GLN A 526 33.55 28.86 -5.55
CA GLN A 526 34.87 29.49 -5.50
C GLN A 526 35.96 28.51 -5.05
N ASP A 527 35.64 27.63 -4.09
CA ASP A 527 36.52 26.55 -3.62
C ASP A 527 36.65 25.41 -4.65
N ARG A 528 35.53 24.95 -5.22
CA ARG A 528 35.49 23.73 -6.06
C ARG A 528 35.65 23.98 -7.56
N GLU A 529 35.61 25.24 -7.99
CA GLU A 529 35.62 25.73 -9.38
C GLU A 529 34.42 25.27 -10.25
N LYS A 530 33.89 24.07 -10.03
CA LYS A 530 32.80 23.48 -10.80
C LYS A 530 31.86 22.66 -9.91
N VAL A 531 30.57 22.94 -10.03
CA VAL A 531 29.52 22.44 -9.13
C VAL A 531 28.31 22.01 -9.95
N ILE A 532 27.68 20.91 -9.56
CA ILE A 532 26.41 20.47 -10.13
C ILE A 532 25.25 20.88 -9.23
N LEU A 533 24.23 21.52 -9.82
CA LEU A 533 22.98 21.90 -9.16
C LEU A 533 21.89 20.90 -9.54
N LYS A 534 21.30 20.23 -8.56
CA LYS A 534 20.30 19.17 -8.76
C LYS A 534 19.02 19.48 -7.97
N PRO A 535 17.83 19.46 -8.58
CA PRO A 535 16.58 19.59 -7.84
C PRO A 535 16.33 18.34 -6.97
N VAL A 536 15.80 18.54 -5.75
CA VAL A 536 15.46 17.45 -4.83
C VAL A 536 14.33 16.57 -5.38
N SER A 537 13.34 17.16 -6.06
CA SER A 537 12.08 16.51 -6.45
C SER A 537 12.01 16.01 -7.89
N LEU A 538 12.99 16.33 -8.76
CA LEU A 538 12.98 15.90 -10.16
C LEU A 538 13.93 14.73 -10.41
N SER A 539 13.65 13.95 -11.45
CA SER A 539 14.40 12.75 -11.85
C SER A 539 14.76 12.79 -13.35
N ARG A 540 15.57 11.82 -13.80
CA ARG A 540 15.99 11.63 -15.20
C ARG A 540 16.82 12.79 -15.78
N GLY A 541 17.65 13.41 -14.96
CA GLY A 541 18.49 14.54 -15.37
C GLY A 541 17.75 15.87 -15.56
N ARG A 542 16.42 15.91 -15.35
CA ARG A 542 15.65 17.15 -15.51
C ARG A 542 15.99 18.16 -14.42
N GLY A 543 16.19 19.42 -14.83
CA GLY A 543 16.50 20.52 -13.92
C GLY A 543 17.96 20.57 -13.48
N ILE A 544 18.86 19.78 -14.07
CA ILE A 544 20.28 19.85 -13.73
C ILE A 544 20.92 21.08 -14.36
N PHE A 545 21.69 21.81 -13.55
CA PHE A 545 22.62 22.83 -14.05
C PHE A 545 24.04 22.50 -13.63
N ILE A 546 25.01 22.94 -14.41
CA ILE A 546 26.42 22.95 -14.02
C ILE A 546 26.85 24.41 -13.89
N LEU A 547 27.36 24.78 -12.73
CA LEU A 547 27.90 26.10 -12.43
C LEU A 547 29.42 26.01 -12.36
N GLU A 548 30.11 26.85 -13.12
CA GLU A 548 31.57 26.87 -13.22
C GLU A 548 32.08 28.29 -13.00
N LYS A 549 33.21 28.44 -12.30
CA LYS A 549 33.91 29.72 -12.15
C LYS A 549 34.50 30.13 -13.50
N ASN A 550 34.30 31.37 -13.91
CA ASN A 550 34.90 31.89 -15.14
C ASN A 550 36.36 32.28 -14.86
N GLN A 551 37.32 31.45 -15.26
CA GLN A 551 38.75 31.75 -15.05
C GLN A 551 39.26 33.00 -15.80
N LYS A 552 38.50 33.54 -16.77
CA LYS A 552 38.90 34.71 -17.57
C LYS A 552 38.44 36.04 -16.98
N GLN A 553 37.62 36.03 -15.94
CA GLN A 553 37.06 37.23 -15.34
C GLN A 553 36.97 37.01 -13.83
N ASP A 554 37.64 37.87 -13.05
CA ASP A 554 37.50 37.85 -11.60
C ASP A 554 36.02 38.01 -11.22
N ASP A 555 35.53 37.10 -10.38
CA ASP A 555 34.13 36.95 -9.93
C ASP A 555 33.08 36.54 -10.97
N GLY A 556 33.47 36.17 -12.20
CA GLY A 556 32.54 35.69 -13.22
C GLY A 556 32.15 34.21 -13.05
N TYR A 557 31.00 33.83 -13.63
CA TYR A 557 30.50 32.45 -13.66
C TYR A 557 29.99 32.04 -15.04
N ILE A 558 29.97 30.73 -15.29
CA ILE A 558 29.34 30.10 -16.45
C ILE A 558 28.29 29.12 -15.92
N LEU A 559 27.05 29.29 -16.34
CA LEU A 559 25.96 28.38 -16.02
C LEU A 559 25.53 27.62 -17.27
N TYR A 560 25.62 26.28 -17.21
CA TYR A 560 25.14 25.38 -18.24
C TYR A 560 23.76 24.83 -17.83
N ASP A 561 22.76 25.03 -18.68
CA ASP A 561 21.40 24.53 -18.49
C ASP A 561 21.17 23.28 -19.35
N HIS A 562 21.03 22.14 -18.66
CA HIS A 562 20.80 20.83 -19.27
C HIS A 562 19.32 20.42 -19.28
N GLN A 563 18.39 21.36 -19.02
CA GLN A 563 16.95 21.06 -18.99
C GLN A 563 16.34 20.72 -20.36
N ASN A 564 16.91 21.23 -21.45
CA ASN A 564 16.36 21.10 -22.80
C ASN A 564 17.29 20.27 -23.71
N GLU A 565 16.81 19.89 -24.90
CA GLU A 565 17.62 19.20 -25.93
C GLU A 565 18.85 20.02 -26.37
N PHE A 566 18.79 21.35 -26.26
CA PHE A 566 19.91 22.24 -26.55
C PHE A 566 20.56 22.74 -25.26
N LEU A 567 21.87 22.51 -25.12
CA LEU A 567 22.70 23.07 -24.07
C LEU A 567 22.67 24.60 -24.14
N ARG A 568 22.10 25.26 -23.13
CA ARG A 568 22.22 26.72 -23.02
C ARG A 568 23.38 27.07 -22.11
N ARG A 569 24.24 27.98 -22.59
CA ARG A 569 25.37 28.51 -21.84
C ARG A 569 25.12 29.97 -21.50
N TYR A 570 25.12 30.29 -20.21
CA TYR A 570 24.98 31.65 -19.72
C TYR A 570 26.32 32.13 -19.18
N LEU A 571 26.82 33.23 -19.73
CA LEU A 571 27.94 33.97 -19.16
C LEU A 571 27.38 34.96 -18.14
N ILE A 572 27.87 34.88 -16.91
CA ILE A 572 27.39 35.64 -15.77
C ILE A 572 28.57 36.48 -15.27
N PRO A 573 28.46 37.81 -15.25
CA PRO A 573 29.61 38.68 -15.03
C PRO A 573 30.08 38.72 -13.57
N ASP A 574 29.19 38.54 -12.60
CA ASP A 574 29.47 38.69 -11.17
C ASP A 574 28.51 37.86 -10.29
N THR A 575 28.73 37.89 -8.97
CA THR A 575 27.89 37.24 -7.95
C THR A 575 26.45 37.77 -7.94
N LYS A 576 26.25 39.06 -8.21
CA LYS A 576 24.92 39.68 -8.27
C LYS A 576 24.11 39.12 -9.45
N GLY A 577 24.73 39.05 -10.63
CA GLY A 577 24.17 38.45 -11.84
C GLY A 577 23.85 36.97 -11.66
N LEU A 578 24.69 36.24 -10.90
CA LEU A 578 24.38 34.86 -10.53
C LEU A 578 23.09 34.80 -9.72
N GLY A 579 22.94 35.67 -8.72
CA GLY A 579 21.70 35.74 -7.92
C GLY A 579 20.45 36.07 -8.73
N GLU A 580 20.55 37.02 -9.65
CA GLU A 580 19.45 37.37 -10.56
C GLU A 580 19.08 36.19 -11.48
N MET A 581 20.08 35.48 -12.02
CA MET A 581 19.88 34.31 -12.85
C MET A 581 19.22 33.16 -12.08
N LEU A 582 19.72 32.81 -10.88
CA LEU A 582 19.15 31.75 -10.05
C LEU A 582 17.71 32.06 -9.64
N LYS A 583 17.39 33.33 -9.38
CA LYS A 583 16.03 33.80 -9.11
C LYS A 583 15.13 33.66 -10.34
N LYS A 584 15.61 34.06 -11.52
CA LYS A 584 14.89 33.92 -12.80
C LYS A 584 14.58 32.46 -13.14
N LEU A 585 15.51 31.55 -12.85
CA LEU A 585 15.35 30.10 -13.04
C LEU A 585 14.49 29.44 -11.95
N ASN A 586 14.07 30.21 -10.95
CA ASN A 586 13.24 29.77 -9.84
C ASN A 586 13.89 28.65 -9.01
N ILE A 587 15.22 28.68 -8.86
CA ILE A 587 16.00 27.61 -8.21
C ILE A 587 15.69 27.54 -6.70
N PHE A 588 15.61 28.67 -6.01
CA PHE A 588 15.35 28.70 -4.56
C PHE A 588 13.97 28.13 -4.17
N ASN A 589 12.94 28.34 -4.99
CA ASN A 589 11.60 27.83 -4.70
C ASN A 589 11.43 26.33 -4.99
N LYS A 590 12.37 25.73 -5.73
CA LYS A 590 12.30 24.32 -6.16
C LYS A 590 13.16 23.37 -5.32
N GLN A 591 13.78 23.87 -4.25
CA GLN A 591 14.70 23.12 -3.36
C GLN A 591 15.80 22.38 -4.14
N TYR A 592 16.90 23.07 -4.39
CA TYR A 592 18.06 22.52 -5.08
C TYR A 592 19.13 22.04 -4.11
N LEU A 593 19.87 21.02 -4.52
CA LEU A 593 21.14 20.61 -3.94
C LEU A 593 22.27 21.19 -4.79
N TYR A 594 23.38 21.53 -4.17
CA TYR A 594 24.65 21.77 -4.84
C TYR A 594 25.66 20.71 -4.40
N GLN A 595 26.38 20.15 -5.37
CA GLN A 595 27.25 18.99 -5.18
C GLN A 595 28.56 19.18 -5.96
N THR A 596 29.68 18.68 -5.44
CA THR A 596 30.95 18.64 -6.17
C THR A 596 30.76 17.97 -7.54
N TYR A 597 31.25 18.61 -8.61
CA TYR A 597 31.26 18.01 -9.94
C TYR A 597 32.37 16.96 -10.02
N ILE A 598 32.02 15.71 -10.34
CA ILE A 598 32.99 14.63 -10.53
C ILE A 598 33.29 14.48 -12.04
N PRO A 599 34.54 14.60 -12.48
CA PRO A 599 34.94 14.33 -13.87
C PRO A 599 34.85 12.83 -14.19
N LEU A 600 33.67 12.38 -14.62
CA LEU A 600 33.40 10.97 -14.89
C LEU A 600 34.25 10.41 -16.03
N LEU A 601 34.69 9.16 -15.88
CA LEU A 601 35.34 8.34 -16.87
C LEU A 601 34.57 8.38 -18.19
N LYS A 602 35.30 8.32 -19.32
CA LYS A 602 34.72 8.53 -20.65
C LYS A 602 35.17 7.46 -21.64
N ILE A 603 34.24 7.07 -22.51
CA ILE A 603 34.53 6.29 -23.72
C ILE A 603 34.21 7.16 -24.93
N ASN A 604 35.17 7.35 -25.83
CA ASN A 604 35.01 8.22 -27.00
C ASN A 604 34.51 9.64 -26.62
N ASN A 605 35.04 10.19 -25.52
CA ASN A 605 34.64 11.47 -24.91
C ASN A 605 33.18 11.53 -24.39
N ARG A 606 32.46 10.40 -24.34
CA ARG A 606 31.13 10.30 -23.74
C ARG A 606 31.26 9.85 -22.27
N PRO A 607 30.77 10.63 -21.30
CA PRO A 607 30.81 10.23 -19.89
C PRO A 607 29.96 8.97 -19.65
N LEU A 608 30.34 8.19 -18.65
CA LEU A 608 29.60 7.01 -18.22
C LEU A 608 29.39 6.97 -16.70
N ASP A 609 28.34 6.27 -16.30
CA ASP A 609 28.14 5.84 -14.91
C ASP A 609 27.89 4.33 -14.85
N VAL A 610 28.02 3.75 -13.66
CA VAL A 610 27.82 2.33 -13.39
C VAL A 610 26.60 2.17 -12.48
N ARG A 611 25.54 1.58 -13.00
CA ARG A 611 24.37 1.14 -12.23
C ARG A 611 24.68 -0.21 -11.61
N VAL A 612 24.71 -0.26 -10.28
CA VAL A 612 24.85 -1.49 -9.49
C VAL A 612 23.52 -1.82 -8.85
N VAL A 613 23.01 -3.02 -9.08
CA VAL A 613 21.78 -3.51 -8.47
C VAL A 613 22.14 -4.33 -7.24
N MET A 614 21.85 -3.80 -6.06
CA MET A 614 22.01 -4.47 -4.77
C MET A 614 20.66 -4.98 -4.30
N GLN A 615 20.55 -6.26 -3.95
CA GLN A 615 19.31 -6.86 -3.45
C GLN A 615 19.59 -7.77 -2.26
N LYS A 616 18.60 -7.86 -1.35
CA LYS A 616 18.65 -8.82 -0.26
C LYS A 616 18.33 -10.22 -0.76
N TYR A 617 19.19 -11.17 -0.39
CA TYR A 617 18.94 -12.59 -0.61
C TYR A 617 18.27 -13.22 0.61
N ASP A 618 18.69 -12.81 1.80
CA ASP A 618 18.06 -13.13 3.07
C ASP A 618 18.04 -11.88 3.98
N ILE A 619 17.56 -12.04 5.22
CA ILE A 619 17.42 -10.95 6.20
C ILE A 619 18.74 -10.19 6.46
N LYS A 620 19.89 -10.86 6.33
CA LYS A 620 21.21 -10.35 6.70
C LYS A 620 22.13 -10.08 5.50
N SER A 621 21.83 -10.61 4.31
CA SER A 621 22.78 -10.59 3.19
C SER A 621 22.31 -9.72 2.01
N TRP A 622 23.05 -8.64 1.77
CA TRP A 622 23.02 -7.90 0.52
C TRP A 622 23.97 -8.54 -0.50
N LYS A 623 23.51 -8.71 -1.73
CA LYS A 623 24.35 -9.15 -2.85
C LYS A 623 24.19 -8.21 -4.03
N CYS A 624 25.25 -8.12 -4.84
CA CYS A 624 25.20 -7.50 -6.15
C CYS A 624 24.52 -8.48 -7.10
N SER A 625 23.32 -8.14 -7.57
CA SER A 625 22.57 -8.94 -8.54
C SER A 625 22.92 -8.59 -9.97
N GLY A 626 23.55 -7.45 -10.24
CA GLY A 626 23.94 -7.07 -11.59
C GLY A 626 24.60 -5.71 -11.66
N ILE A 627 25.47 -5.53 -12.66
CA ILE A 627 26.16 -4.29 -12.97
C ILE A 627 25.89 -3.93 -14.44
N GLU A 628 25.46 -2.70 -14.68
CA GLU A 628 25.20 -2.14 -16.00
C GLU A 628 25.93 -0.80 -16.10
N CYS A 629 26.79 -0.62 -17.10
CA CYS A 629 27.39 0.66 -17.39
C CYS A 629 26.52 1.43 -18.40
N ARG A 630 26.31 2.73 -18.14
CA ARG A 630 25.46 3.60 -18.95
C ARG A 630 26.31 4.70 -19.54
N VAL A 631 26.56 4.62 -20.83
CA VAL A 631 27.32 5.63 -21.59
C VAL A 631 26.36 6.69 -22.10
N ALA A 632 26.70 7.97 -21.93
CA ALA A 632 25.90 9.06 -22.45
C ALA A 632 25.80 9.03 -23.98
N GLY A 633 24.73 9.60 -24.53
CA GLY A 633 24.59 9.80 -25.97
C GLY A 633 25.68 10.74 -26.52
N GLU A 634 25.83 10.78 -27.85
CA GLU A 634 26.77 11.71 -28.48
C GLU A 634 26.46 13.17 -28.10
N ASN A 635 27.50 13.91 -27.67
CA ASN A 635 27.41 15.29 -27.20
C ASN A 635 26.55 15.51 -25.93
N GLU A 636 26.12 14.46 -25.25
CA GLU A 636 25.41 14.55 -23.98
C GLU A 636 26.37 14.50 -22.78
N VAL A 637 26.08 15.32 -21.78
CA VAL A 637 26.86 15.38 -20.53
C VAL A 637 26.24 14.51 -19.43
N LEU A 638 25.00 14.06 -19.63
CA LEU A 638 24.24 13.25 -18.68
C LEU A 638 24.04 11.83 -19.23
N THR A 639 24.35 10.84 -18.39
CA THR A 639 24.32 9.40 -18.64
C THR A 639 22.89 8.83 -18.57
N ASN A 640 22.01 9.36 -19.42
CA ASN A 640 20.62 8.93 -19.49
C ASN A 640 20.37 8.11 -20.76
N ILE A 641 20.19 6.80 -20.62
CA ILE A 641 19.83 5.88 -21.73
C ILE A 641 18.62 6.42 -22.52
N ALA A 642 17.64 7.04 -21.85
CA ALA A 642 16.46 7.60 -22.52
C ALA A 642 16.76 8.83 -23.42
N ARG A 643 18.00 9.35 -23.44
CA ARG A 643 18.48 10.42 -24.33
C ARG A 643 19.47 9.89 -25.38
N GLY A 644 19.33 8.62 -25.79
CA GLY A 644 20.21 7.99 -26.79
C GLY A 644 21.54 7.48 -26.24
N GLY A 645 21.60 7.22 -24.93
CA GLY A 645 22.73 6.54 -24.30
C GLY A 645 22.72 5.03 -24.55
N GLU A 646 23.87 4.40 -24.32
CA GLU A 646 24.14 2.99 -24.60
C GLU A 646 24.40 2.23 -23.29
N ALA A 647 23.94 0.97 -23.21
CA ALA A 647 24.23 0.08 -22.09
C ALA A 647 25.40 -0.85 -22.46
N MET A 648 26.39 -0.96 -21.59
CA MET A 648 27.59 -1.79 -21.77
C MET A 648 27.90 -2.55 -20.49
N THR A 649 28.69 -3.62 -20.59
CA THR A 649 29.26 -4.31 -19.43
C THR A 649 30.42 -3.53 -18.83
N LEU A 650 30.73 -3.78 -17.56
CA LEU A 650 31.89 -3.15 -16.90
C LEU A 650 33.22 -3.58 -17.54
N GLU A 651 33.34 -4.82 -18.01
CA GLU A 651 34.53 -5.32 -18.70
C GLU A 651 34.79 -4.55 -20.00
N GLU A 652 33.76 -4.38 -20.84
CA GLU A 652 33.86 -3.59 -22.07
C GLU A 652 34.24 -2.13 -21.77
N VAL A 653 33.74 -1.56 -20.68
CA VAL A 653 34.09 -0.20 -20.26
C VAL A 653 35.55 -0.09 -19.84
N VAL A 654 36.05 -1.01 -19.02
CA VAL A 654 37.45 -0.98 -18.57
C VAL A 654 38.40 -1.11 -19.77
N ILE A 655 38.10 -2.03 -20.69
CA ILE A 655 38.88 -2.21 -21.93
C ILE A 655 38.77 -0.95 -22.82
N GLY A 656 37.55 -0.44 -23.04
CA GLY A 656 37.29 0.66 -23.98
C GLY A 656 37.78 2.03 -23.49
N THR A 657 37.97 2.22 -22.18
CA THR A 657 38.52 3.45 -21.61
C THR A 657 40.05 3.48 -21.59
N GLY A 658 40.70 2.31 -21.62
CA GLY A 658 42.16 2.21 -21.51
C GLY A 658 42.69 2.66 -20.14
N ILE A 659 41.86 2.57 -19.10
CA ILE A 659 42.24 2.92 -17.73
C ILE A 659 43.34 1.98 -17.21
N ASN A 660 44.22 2.48 -16.34
CA ASN A 660 45.36 1.72 -15.82
C ASN A 660 44.99 0.61 -14.81
N GLN A 661 43.75 0.60 -14.32
CA GLN A 661 43.26 -0.40 -13.37
C GLN A 661 42.65 -1.60 -14.10
N SER A 662 42.80 -2.78 -13.51
CA SER A 662 42.18 -4.00 -14.03
C SER A 662 40.66 -4.03 -13.77
N TYR A 663 39.95 -4.88 -14.53
CA TYR A 663 38.53 -5.13 -14.31
C TYR A 663 38.24 -5.59 -12.89
N ASP A 664 39.02 -6.55 -12.36
CA ASP A 664 38.80 -7.14 -11.04
C ASP A 664 38.95 -6.09 -9.92
N GLU A 665 39.96 -5.22 -10.00
CA GLU A 665 40.17 -4.14 -9.02
C GLU A 665 39.00 -3.15 -9.00
N ILE A 666 38.54 -2.70 -10.17
CA ILE A 666 37.40 -1.78 -10.27
C ILE A 666 36.13 -2.45 -9.78
N ASN A 667 35.86 -3.67 -10.24
CA ASN A 667 34.66 -4.43 -9.89
C ASN A 667 34.59 -4.69 -8.38
N GLU A 668 35.67 -5.15 -7.77
CA GLU A 668 35.74 -5.39 -6.32
C GLU A 668 35.54 -4.09 -5.54
N SER A 669 36.20 -3.00 -5.94
CA SER A 669 36.05 -1.69 -5.29
C SER A 669 34.60 -1.17 -5.34
N ILE A 670 33.93 -1.31 -6.49
CA ILE A 670 32.51 -0.95 -6.65
C ILE A 670 31.62 -1.79 -5.74
N ILE A 671 31.76 -3.12 -5.77
CA ILE A 671 30.91 -4.04 -4.99
C ILE A 671 31.11 -3.79 -3.50
N ASN A 672 32.35 -3.67 -3.03
CA ASN A 672 32.67 -3.39 -1.63
C ASN A 672 32.08 -2.06 -1.16
N LEU A 673 32.14 -1.01 -1.99
CA LEU A 673 31.51 0.28 -1.69
C LEU A 673 29.98 0.15 -1.57
N CYS A 674 29.35 -0.55 -2.51
CA CYS A 674 27.90 -0.76 -2.53
C CYS A 674 27.42 -1.58 -1.33
N GLN A 675 28.17 -2.62 -0.94
CA GLN A 675 27.89 -3.41 0.26
C GLN A 675 27.99 -2.56 1.54
N LYS A 676 29.03 -1.72 1.68
CA LYS A 676 29.15 -0.79 2.81
C LYS A 676 27.96 0.16 2.88
N PHE A 677 27.55 0.74 1.75
CA PHE A 677 26.35 1.58 1.68
C PHE A 677 25.11 0.85 2.20
N CYS A 678 24.83 -0.34 1.68
CA CYS A 678 23.66 -1.13 2.06
C CYS A 678 23.66 -1.49 3.57
N ASN A 679 24.81 -1.93 4.09
CA ASN A 679 24.97 -2.26 5.51
C ASN A 679 24.82 -1.04 6.44
N LEU A 680 25.22 0.15 5.98
CA LEU A 680 25.01 1.39 6.74
C LEU A 680 23.54 1.80 6.75
N ILE A 681 22.84 1.66 5.62
CA ILE A 681 21.42 1.99 5.51
C ILE A 681 20.55 1.05 6.36
N ASP A 682 20.88 -0.24 6.44
CA ASP A 682 20.17 -1.18 7.32
C ASP A 682 20.22 -0.80 8.81
N LYS A 683 21.20 0.03 9.22
CA LYS A 683 21.29 0.54 10.60
C LYS A 683 20.31 1.71 10.89
N LYS A 684 19.62 2.26 9.89
CA LYS A 684 18.84 3.51 10.01
C LYS A 684 17.34 3.31 10.36
N ASP A 685 16.97 2.18 10.98
CA ASP A 685 15.57 1.80 11.36
C ASP A 685 14.56 1.86 10.20
N GLU A 686 15.05 1.68 8.97
CA GLU A 686 14.24 1.59 7.76
C GLU A 686 14.54 0.27 7.06
N HIS A 687 13.50 -0.35 6.48
CA HIS A 687 13.61 -1.68 5.89
C HIS A 687 13.65 -1.56 4.37
N TYR A 688 14.81 -1.81 3.77
CA TYR A 688 14.99 -1.88 2.32
C TYR A 688 15.34 -3.30 1.87
N ALA A 689 14.94 -3.66 0.65
CA ALA A 689 15.29 -4.95 0.04
C ALA A 689 16.04 -4.81 -1.29
N GLU A 690 16.01 -3.63 -1.91
CA GLU A 690 16.65 -3.37 -3.20
C GLU A 690 17.13 -1.93 -3.32
N PHE A 691 18.29 -1.77 -3.96
CA PHE A 691 18.82 -0.48 -4.42
C PHE A 691 19.41 -0.64 -5.81
N GLY A 692 19.14 0.33 -6.69
CA GLY A 692 20.01 0.65 -7.80
C GLY A 692 20.89 1.83 -7.42
N LEU A 693 22.18 1.56 -7.24
CA LEU A 693 23.18 2.57 -6.91
C LEU A 693 23.83 3.04 -8.21
N ASP A 694 23.85 4.35 -8.41
CA ASP A 694 24.50 4.99 -9.55
C ASP A 694 25.90 5.39 -9.08
N ILE A 695 26.91 4.69 -9.56
CA ILE A 695 28.31 4.88 -9.23
C ILE A 695 29.00 5.63 -10.37
N GLY A 696 29.64 6.75 -10.06
CA GLY A 696 30.55 7.42 -10.97
C GLY A 696 31.96 6.89 -10.79
N LEU A 697 32.61 6.50 -11.87
CA LEU A 697 34.06 6.32 -11.87
C LEU A 697 34.68 7.65 -12.32
N ASP A 698 35.64 8.20 -11.59
CA ASP A 698 36.40 9.35 -12.10
C ASP A 698 37.48 8.89 -13.11
N GLN A 699 38.31 9.82 -13.59
CA GLN A 699 39.35 9.52 -14.59
C GLN A 699 40.38 8.50 -14.11
N GLU A 700 40.52 8.29 -12.80
CA GLU A 700 41.45 7.33 -12.19
C GLU A 700 40.75 6.02 -11.80
N GLY A 701 39.44 5.90 -12.05
CA GLY A 701 38.65 4.71 -11.76
C GLY A 701 38.19 4.64 -10.30
N PHE A 702 38.36 5.72 -9.54
CA PHE A 702 37.89 5.77 -8.16
C PHE A 702 36.35 5.89 -8.13
N PRO A 703 35.65 5.05 -7.35
CA PRO A 703 34.19 5.00 -7.35
C PRO A 703 33.56 6.03 -6.40
N TRP A 704 32.54 6.73 -6.91
CA TRP A 704 31.73 7.73 -6.22
C TRP A 704 30.25 7.33 -6.22
N ILE A 705 29.58 7.31 -5.07
CA ILE A 705 28.11 7.14 -4.99
C ILE A 705 27.44 8.45 -5.41
N ILE A 706 26.82 8.47 -6.60
CA ILE A 706 26.15 9.65 -7.16
C ILE A 706 24.68 9.70 -6.75
N GLU A 707 23.99 8.56 -6.83
CA GLU A 707 22.55 8.43 -6.56
C GLU A 707 22.24 7.04 -6.01
N ALA A 708 21.19 6.93 -5.20
CA ALA A 708 20.65 5.66 -4.74
C ALA A 708 19.14 5.63 -4.97
N ASN A 709 18.65 4.60 -5.66
CA ASN A 709 17.27 4.46 -6.07
C ASN A 709 16.67 3.16 -5.56
N ILE A 710 15.51 3.21 -4.90
CA ILE A 710 14.77 2.03 -4.44
C ILE A 710 13.70 1.54 -5.44
N PHE A 711 13.63 2.18 -6.61
CA PHE A 711 12.88 1.73 -7.78
C PHE A 711 13.72 1.89 -9.05
N PRO A 712 14.85 1.18 -9.16
CA PRO A 712 15.68 1.28 -10.34
C PRO A 712 14.95 0.77 -11.59
N SER A 713 15.31 1.35 -12.72
CA SER A 713 14.92 0.83 -14.02
C SER A 713 15.93 -0.23 -14.43
N PHE A 714 15.42 -1.35 -14.95
CA PHE A 714 16.24 -2.47 -15.43
C PHE A 714 16.15 -2.62 -16.96
N LYS A 715 15.98 -1.50 -17.67
CA LYS A 715 15.77 -1.55 -19.13
C LYS A 715 16.99 -2.07 -19.88
N GLY A 716 18.20 -1.62 -19.57
CA GLY A 716 19.37 -2.15 -20.29
C GLY A 716 19.69 -3.59 -19.88
N PHE A 717 19.45 -4.04 -18.64
CA PHE A 717 19.46 -5.49 -18.36
C PHE A 717 18.48 -6.25 -19.23
N LYS A 718 17.25 -5.74 -19.44
CA LYS A 718 16.26 -6.41 -20.29
C LYS A 718 16.74 -6.58 -21.75
N GLU A 719 17.57 -5.65 -22.23
CA GLU A 719 18.11 -5.64 -23.60
C GLU A 719 19.42 -6.44 -23.71
N MET A 720 20.32 -6.33 -22.73
CA MET A 720 21.64 -7.00 -22.71
C MET A 720 21.58 -8.45 -22.24
N ASP A 721 20.84 -8.72 -21.16
CA ASP A 721 20.76 -10.02 -20.50
C ASP A 721 19.37 -10.24 -19.88
N TYR A 722 18.47 -10.80 -20.69
CA TYR A 722 17.08 -11.02 -20.30
C TYR A 722 16.95 -12.01 -19.13
N GLU A 723 17.86 -12.97 -18.98
CA GLU A 723 17.83 -13.91 -17.86
C GLU A 723 18.21 -13.21 -16.55
N MET A 724 19.27 -12.39 -16.57
CA MET A 724 19.65 -11.57 -15.43
C MET A 724 18.55 -10.58 -15.06
N TYR A 725 17.90 -9.98 -16.08
CA TYR A 725 16.72 -9.15 -15.87
C TYR A 725 15.64 -9.90 -15.07
N LEU A 726 15.27 -11.12 -15.46
CA LEU A 726 14.28 -11.90 -14.73
C LEU A 726 14.72 -12.22 -13.30
N LYS A 727 15.99 -12.60 -13.08
CA LYS A 727 16.54 -12.85 -11.73
C LYS A 727 16.41 -11.62 -10.83
N ILE A 728 16.83 -10.46 -11.33
CA ILE A 728 16.71 -9.18 -10.63
C ILE A 728 15.23 -8.87 -10.32
N ARG A 729 14.31 -9.20 -11.22
CA ARG A 729 12.86 -8.94 -11.03
C ARG A 729 12.24 -9.87 -9.99
N SER A 730 12.63 -11.15 -9.95
CA SER A 730 12.15 -12.15 -9.00
C SER A 730 12.71 -11.96 -7.59
N GLN A 731 13.95 -11.47 -7.45
CA GLN A 731 14.67 -11.46 -6.17
C GLN A 731 13.93 -10.77 -5.01
N PRO A 732 13.23 -9.63 -5.16
CA PRO A 732 12.45 -9.05 -4.07
C PRO A 732 11.26 -9.92 -3.62
N ILE A 733 10.73 -10.77 -4.51
CA ILE A 733 9.70 -11.76 -4.17
C ILE A 733 10.33 -12.87 -3.33
N PHE A 734 11.49 -13.39 -3.74
CA PHE A 734 12.24 -14.39 -2.96
C PHE A 734 12.63 -13.87 -1.58
N TYR A 735 13.04 -12.60 -1.48
CA TYR A 735 13.26 -11.96 -0.19
C TYR A 735 11.99 -11.97 0.69
N ALA A 736 10.82 -11.66 0.13
CA ALA A 736 9.55 -11.72 0.85
C ALA A 736 9.20 -13.14 1.34
N VAL A 737 9.61 -14.18 0.61
CA VAL A 737 9.49 -15.59 1.02
C VAL A 737 10.39 -15.86 2.23
N HIS A 738 11.66 -15.46 2.16
CA HIS A 738 12.64 -15.64 3.25
C HIS A 738 12.29 -14.84 4.52
N LEU A 739 11.69 -13.66 4.40
CA LEU A 739 11.19 -12.87 5.54
C LEU A 739 10.16 -13.63 6.39
N GLN A 740 9.42 -14.54 5.76
CA GLN A 740 8.42 -15.40 6.43
C GLN A 740 9.04 -16.73 6.90
N GLY A 741 10.33 -16.94 6.63
CA GLY A 741 11.07 -18.15 6.95
C GLY A 741 10.75 -19.35 6.06
N PHE A 742 10.12 -19.15 4.91
CA PHE A 742 9.92 -20.20 3.89
C PHE A 742 11.15 -20.30 2.98
N SER A 743 11.27 -21.41 2.26
CA SER A 743 12.35 -21.67 1.32
C SER A 743 11.94 -21.36 -0.12
N VAL A 744 12.89 -20.91 -0.92
CA VAL A 744 12.80 -20.89 -2.38
C VAL A 744 13.55 -22.11 -2.90
N SER A 745 12.93 -22.97 -3.71
CA SER A 745 13.60 -24.16 -4.22
C SER A 745 14.72 -23.78 -5.21
N GLU A 746 15.90 -24.35 -5.00
CA GLU A 746 16.97 -24.28 -5.97
C GLU A 746 16.65 -25.25 -7.11
N SER A 747 16.60 -24.75 -8.35
CA SER A 747 16.62 -25.65 -9.50
C SER A 747 17.99 -26.32 -9.57
N GLU A 748 18.05 -27.62 -9.87
CA GLU A 748 19.30 -28.36 -10.19
C GLU A 748 20.12 -27.72 -11.34
N VAL A 749 19.59 -26.69 -12.00
CA VAL A 749 20.18 -26.00 -13.15
C VAL A 749 21.13 -24.85 -12.76
N TRP A 750 21.28 -24.47 -11.48
CA TRP A 750 22.08 -23.27 -11.16
C TRP A 750 23.05 -23.39 -9.98
N SER A 751 23.88 -24.43 -9.99
CA SER A 751 25.15 -24.49 -9.26
C SER A 751 26.27 -23.75 -10.01
N SER A 752 26.01 -22.52 -10.49
CA SER A 752 27.07 -21.67 -11.07
C SER A 752 26.87 -20.19 -10.73
N CYS A 753 26.83 -19.88 -9.44
CA CYS A 753 27.23 -18.55 -8.95
C CYS A 753 28.54 -18.58 -8.14
N GLU A 754 29.23 -19.73 -8.07
CA GLU A 754 30.62 -19.80 -7.58
C GLU A 754 31.68 -19.61 -8.69
N THR A 755 31.28 -19.37 -9.94
CA THR A 755 32.24 -19.14 -11.04
C THR A 755 31.80 -18.02 -11.96
N TYR A 756 31.87 -16.78 -11.49
CA TYR A 756 32.18 -15.66 -12.38
C TYR A 756 33.71 -15.51 -12.58
N ASN A 757 34.53 -16.33 -11.91
CA ASN A 757 36.00 -16.28 -11.93
C ASN A 757 36.70 -17.23 -12.92
N ASN A 758 36.01 -17.93 -13.85
CA ASN A 758 36.73 -18.94 -14.67
C ASN A 758 36.19 -19.27 -16.07
N LYS A 759 35.38 -18.40 -16.71
CA LYS A 759 34.98 -18.60 -18.11
C LYS A 759 35.28 -17.37 -18.96
N ASN A 760 36.58 -17.08 -19.16
CA ASN A 760 37.09 -16.27 -20.29
C ASN A 760 38.55 -16.60 -20.61
N SER A 761 38.99 -17.86 -20.45
CA SER A 761 40.35 -18.31 -20.81
C SER A 761 40.46 -19.00 -22.18
N HIS A 762 39.44 -18.91 -23.04
CA HIS A 762 39.46 -19.54 -24.37
C HIS A 762 39.17 -18.54 -25.49
N PHE A 763 40.04 -17.55 -25.64
CA PHE A 763 40.45 -17.04 -26.96
C PHE A 763 41.94 -16.67 -26.89
N LYS A 764 42.79 -17.69 -26.99
CA LYS A 764 44.16 -17.56 -27.47
C LYS A 764 44.27 -18.27 -28.82
N SER A 765 44.23 -17.48 -29.89
CA SER A 765 45.00 -17.68 -31.13
C SER A 765 44.91 -16.42 -31.96
#